data_AF-A0A1C3VQX8-F1
#
_entry.id   AF-A0A1C3VQX8-F1
#
_cell.length_a   1.000
_cell.length_b   1.000
_cell.length_c   1.000
_cell.angle_alpha   90.00
_cell.angle_beta   90.00
_cell.angle_gamma   90.00
#
_symmetry.space_group_name_H-M   'P 1'
#
loop_
_entity.id
_entity.type
_entity.pdbx_description
1 polymer ?
#
loop_
_entity_poly.entity_id
_entity_poly.type
_entity_poly.pdbx_seq_one_letter_code
_entity_poly.pdbx_strand_id
1 'polypeptide(L)'
;MAIHEIGKGLRSIPSNAKGTGGSEYISFRDVWRFLQRHWMIFALFTGAGLGIGGFYMATTQPVYLATTRLVMDPDQGRIVSQDAFTGTVIIEAAEIASQVEIVKSEAIARAVVQKLNLTEDPEIVGGMSWQATLHDKLRAVFSYFKHGDDGSAKAETTEDDLMRRTMASFLSRVEVTRVGQSYILEIGYSSVDPQKAANAANAIAEAYISTGLSERASAAQSGAKWLETRLIEVGRQAREAAMNVEEFRAKNGIMEISTSSSLDQQQLSEISSQAVAAKAQTAAESAKLETLDQLMSGGKVEGDVNETMNNPRIQKLQEDLGGATIKLNNLTSRYDADNPAIIAAQQEIDRIKGDMRKEFERIQAVYKANLEVAKTREKLLSDELASLKDAGTDKNLARVELSEMESRATTYRRMYESILQQLIGALQKESFPLGNVRVVTAAAVPLAKTWPKSSFVLPFTAMLGLAAGVMAALLRDGLDRRVSSSEKLRRELGISSLGHVPVYISPSFLPGRMATANAGWRRTMLPLRSVLDTPYSQFSEALRGVKHSIDSAFPPNAPMVIGITSVGTGEGKTTIATNLAQLYQHEGASVVLVDADFLNARLSCVVTEAGTDFGMEALSINDVPRRYAVAHEGGVLVAKAEHEPEAEVMQAHGGVPVVTVDETEKSVTAFQRYGHLPALKAEIDLLRRRYKVVIVDMSAFEDSADTRVICTYLEGIVVVVGQTNKMTVERLSDALASFGTTTINILGIIANRSHERRHHQDKRLLRRRQDRRQVRASARRLTGSVTGRPLKITLGIASSGRRDILSSILPHVASQTRKPDEIVVCLSSPEDIDPSCLRNLDIPVRVLISERGLCRQRNRILDSVQDADIVLFLDDDFLMTPAYIEETERLFQLQPDVAMCTGTILADGITGPGISVRDGLRLVDAGRRRRSEPSMQIRPVYNAYGCNMAIRMAIVKAAALRFDENLPFYGWLEDVDFSRLVAHYGQVVSVKQLEGVHLGTKGGRSGGVRLGYSQIANPLYLMRKRTMSVPQATMQISRNLAANLVKVLRPEPWVDRKGRLKGNVIALRDLLKGRLAPQNIEALE
;
A
#
# COMPACT_ATOMS: atom_id res chain seq x y z
N MET A 1 -39.95 -0.72 18.27
CA MET A 1 -41.15 -0.44 17.46
C MET A 1 -42.20 0.29 18.30
N ALA A 2 -41.82 1.39 18.98
CA ALA A 2 -42.71 2.19 19.83
C ALA A 2 -42.16 3.62 20.01
N ILE A 3 -41.66 4.24 18.93
CA ILE A 3 -41.12 5.62 18.95
C ILE A 3 -41.81 6.49 17.88
N HIS A 4 -42.78 5.95 17.12
CA HIS A 4 -43.30 6.64 15.94
C HIS A 4 -44.60 7.44 16.11
N GLU A 5 -45.17 7.55 17.33
CA GLU A 5 -46.47 8.24 17.54
C GLU A 5 -46.42 9.59 18.27
N ILE A 6 -45.24 10.13 18.61
CA ILE A 6 -45.16 11.40 19.38
C ILE A 6 -45.04 12.65 18.47
N GLY A 7 -45.28 12.50 17.16
CA GLY A 7 -45.05 13.57 16.17
C GLY A 7 -46.22 14.51 15.84
N LYS A 8 -47.42 14.37 16.44
CA LYS A 8 -48.63 15.06 15.95
C LYS A 8 -49.07 16.34 16.69
N GLY A 9 -48.33 16.81 17.71
CA GLY A 9 -48.75 17.98 18.50
C GLY A 9 -48.08 19.32 18.17
N LEU A 10 -46.97 19.34 17.45
CA LEU A 10 -46.19 20.56 17.20
C LEU A 10 -46.59 21.20 15.87
N ARG A 11 -47.20 22.40 15.92
CA ARG A 11 -47.48 23.21 14.74
C ARG A 11 -46.19 23.41 13.94
N SER A 12 -46.24 22.91 12.71
CA SER A 12 -45.15 22.85 11.73
C SER A 12 -44.76 24.23 11.21
N ILE A 13 -43.47 24.57 11.32
CA ILE A 13 -42.80 25.45 10.36
C ILE A 13 -42.35 24.55 9.19
N PRO A 14 -42.67 24.86 7.93
CA PRO A 14 -42.35 23.98 6.81
C PRO A 14 -40.85 24.05 6.47
N SER A 15 -40.06 23.11 6.99
CA SER A 15 -38.69 22.90 6.53
C SER A 15 -38.67 22.00 5.30
N ASN A 16 -38.74 22.63 4.12
CA ASN A 16 -38.54 21.96 2.86
C ASN A 16 -37.03 21.77 2.62
N ALA A 17 -36.46 20.65 3.09
CA ALA A 17 -35.13 20.19 2.69
C ALA A 17 -35.07 18.66 2.79
N LYS A 18 -35.21 18.01 1.64
CA LYS A 18 -34.86 16.60 1.45
C LYS A 18 -33.39 16.41 1.88
N GLY A 19 -33.19 15.79 3.04
CA GLY A 19 -31.89 15.32 3.49
C GLY A 19 -31.45 14.13 2.66
N THR A 20 -30.58 14.37 1.68
CA THR A 20 -29.74 13.33 1.07
C THR A 20 -28.92 12.68 2.18
N GLY A 21 -29.06 11.36 2.36
CA GLY A 21 -28.20 10.56 3.22
C GLY A 21 -26.75 10.61 2.72
N GLY A 22 -25.97 11.57 3.22
CA GLY A 22 -24.53 11.60 3.05
C GLY A 22 -23.91 10.64 4.04
N SER A 23 -23.26 9.57 3.56
CA SER A 23 -22.39 8.76 4.39
C SER A 23 -21.36 9.67 5.06
N GLU A 24 -21.34 9.71 6.38
CA GLU A 24 -20.34 10.46 7.13
C GLU A 24 -18.95 9.85 6.87
N TYR A 25 -18.13 10.58 6.13
CA TYR A 25 -16.72 10.27 6.01
C TYR A 25 -16.04 10.59 7.34
N ILE A 26 -15.41 9.57 7.94
CA ILE A 26 -14.55 9.73 9.11
C ILE A 26 -13.50 10.82 8.79
N SER A 27 -13.55 11.95 9.51
CA SER A 27 -12.59 13.04 9.29
C SER A 27 -11.24 12.68 9.91
N PHE A 28 -10.15 13.11 9.28
CA PHE A 28 -8.79 12.94 9.82
C PHE A 28 -8.65 13.51 11.24
N ARG A 29 -9.42 14.55 11.56
CA ARG A 29 -9.43 15.15 12.89
C ARG A 29 -10.00 14.20 13.95
N ASP A 30 -10.95 13.35 13.57
CA ASP A 30 -11.58 12.39 14.47
C ASP A 30 -10.65 11.21 14.71
N VAL A 31 -9.95 10.75 13.67
CA VAL A 31 -8.86 9.77 13.80
C VAL A 31 -7.74 10.30 14.70
N TRP A 32 -7.31 11.55 14.52
CA TRP A 32 -6.25 12.14 15.34
C TRP A 32 -6.64 12.29 16.81
N ARG A 33 -7.89 12.71 17.10
CA ARG A 33 -8.42 12.79 18.46
C ARG A 33 -8.53 11.41 19.10
N PHE A 34 -8.99 10.42 18.35
CA PHE A 34 -9.04 9.03 18.81
C PHE A 34 -7.63 8.55 19.18
N LEU A 35 -6.62 8.83 18.36
CA LEU A 35 -5.23 8.50 18.67
C LEU A 35 -4.73 9.18 19.95
N GLN A 36 -4.98 10.47 20.11
CA GLN A 36 -4.57 11.22 21.30
C GLN A 36 -5.30 10.78 22.57
N ARG A 37 -6.55 10.32 22.47
CA ARG A 37 -7.33 9.84 23.61
C ARG A 37 -6.86 8.48 24.11
N HIS A 38 -6.41 7.62 23.20
CA HIS A 38 -6.10 6.21 23.49
C HIS A 38 -4.60 5.86 23.38
N TRP A 39 -3.71 6.85 23.26
CA TRP A 39 -2.27 6.62 23.07
C TRP A 39 -1.64 5.72 24.16
N MET A 40 -2.11 5.80 25.40
CA MET A 40 -1.65 4.93 26.50
C MET A 40 -2.05 3.47 26.29
N ILE A 41 -3.23 3.20 25.73
CA ILE A 41 -3.70 1.86 25.40
C ILE A 41 -2.81 1.29 24.28
N PHE A 42 -2.54 2.08 23.24
CA PHE A 42 -1.64 1.65 22.17
C PHE A 42 -0.22 1.38 22.67
N ALA A 43 0.33 2.24 23.53
CA ALA A 43 1.66 2.05 24.10
C ALA A 43 1.73 0.78 24.96
N LEU A 44 0.73 0.54 25.82
CA LEU A 44 0.67 -0.64 26.68
C LEU A 44 0.63 -1.93 25.88
N PHE A 45 -0.30 -2.05 24.92
CA PHE A 45 -0.46 -3.28 24.14
C PHE A 45 0.69 -3.52 23.17
N THR A 46 1.27 -2.46 22.58
CA THR A 46 2.48 -2.58 21.76
C THR A 46 3.68 -3.01 22.60
N GLY A 47 3.82 -2.47 23.82
CA GLY A 47 4.84 -2.88 24.78
C GLY A 47 4.70 -4.35 25.21
N ALA A 48 3.48 -4.79 25.49
CA ALA A 48 3.18 -6.20 25.78
C ALA A 48 3.53 -7.11 24.59
N GLY A 49 3.19 -6.72 23.37
CA GLY A 49 3.55 -7.45 22.15
C GLY A 49 5.06 -7.59 21.98
N LEU A 50 5.81 -6.50 22.16
CA LEU A 50 7.28 -6.52 22.15
C LEU A 50 7.86 -7.40 23.27
N GLY A 51 7.25 -7.38 24.46
CA GLY A 51 7.64 -8.26 25.57
C GLY A 51 7.50 -9.74 25.23
N ILE A 52 6.36 -10.13 24.63
CA ILE A 52 6.12 -11.50 24.14
C ILE A 52 7.13 -11.86 23.04
N GLY A 53 7.38 -10.96 22.08
CA GLY A 53 8.37 -11.17 21.02
C GLY A 53 9.79 -11.37 21.57
N GLY A 54 10.19 -10.56 22.56
CA GLY A 54 11.47 -10.71 23.26
C GLY A 54 11.58 -12.02 24.02
N PHE A 55 10.53 -12.41 24.74
CA PHE A 55 10.46 -13.69 25.45
C PHE A 55 10.55 -14.89 24.51
N TYR A 56 9.83 -14.86 23.39
CA TYR A 56 9.92 -15.89 22.34
C TYR A 56 11.35 -16.00 21.78
N MET A 57 12.01 -14.88 21.52
CA MET A 57 13.39 -14.87 21.02
C MET A 57 14.41 -15.39 22.05
N ALA A 58 14.16 -15.20 23.35
CA ALA A 58 15.02 -15.68 24.42
C ALA A 58 14.84 -17.19 24.69
N THR A 59 13.65 -17.73 24.43
CA THR A 59 13.30 -19.14 24.73
C THR A 59 13.46 -20.08 23.52
N THR A 60 13.38 -19.56 22.30
CA THR A 60 13.50 -20.37 21.07
C THR A 60 14.97 -20.65 20.74
N GLN A 61 15.31 -21.93 20.56
CA GLN A 61 16.66 -22.34 20.16
C GLN A 61 17.02 -21.78 18.76
N PRO A 62 18.25 -21.27 18.55
CA PRO A 62 18.69 -20.78 17.26
C PRO A 62 18.93 -21.94 16.29
N VAL A 63 18.49 -21.77 15.04
CA VAL A 63 18.75 -22.73 13.95
C VAL A 63 19.66 -22.08 12.92
N TYR A 64 20.68 -22.82 12.48
CA TYR A 64 21.68 -22.43 11.51
C TYR A 64 21.53 -23.27 10.24
N LEU A 65 21.60 -22.61 9.07
CA LEU A 65 21.54 -23.26 7.76
C LEU A 65 22.92 -23.11 7.11
N ALA A 66 23.54 -24.21 6.74
CA ALA A 66 24.76 -24.21 5.92
C ALA A 66 24.43 -24.79 4.54
N THR A 67 24.93 -24.16 3.48
CA THR A 67 24.64 -24.57 2.09
C THR A 67 25.91 -24.85 1.30
N THR A 68 25.91 -25.95 0.55
CA THR A 68 26.93 -26.31 -0.44
C THR A 68 26.34 -26.20 -1.84
N ARG A 69 27.15 -25.83 -2.83
CA ARG A 69 26.70 -25.67 -4.21
C ARG A 69 27.44 -26.62 -5.12
N LEU A 70 26.67 -27.39 -5.88
CA LEU A 70 27.14 -28.33 -6.88
C LEU A 70 26.77 -27.82 -8.26
N VAL A 71 27.69 -27.88 -9.23
CA VAL A 71 27.38 -27.63 -10.64
C VAL A 71 27.34 -28.94 -11.38
N MET A 72 26.30 -29.12 -12.19
CA MET A 72 26.15 -30.23 -13.13
C MET A 72 26.62 -29.78 -14.52
N ASP A 73 27.47 -30.57 -15.15
CA ASP A 73 28.00 -30.29 -16.48
C ASP A 73 27.15 -30.99 -17.56
N PRO A 74 26.47 -30.25 -18.47
CA PRO A 74 25.59 -30.85 -19.48
C PRO A 74 26.33 -31.39 -20.72
N ASP A 75 27.62 -31.13 -20.89
CA ASP A 75 28.27 -31.21 -22.21
C ASP A 75 28.62 -32.61 -22.75
N GLN A 76 28.24 -33.72 -22.08
CA GLN A 76 28.51 -35.07 -22.60
C GLN A 76 27.30 -35.83 -23.17
N GLY A 77 26.07 -35.33 -23.00
CA GLY A 77 24.90 -35.86 -23.70
C GLY A 77 24.84 -35.49 -25.19
N ARG A 78 25.66 -34.53 -25.63
CA ARG A 78 25.64 -33.94 -26.98
C ARG A 78 26.41 -34.72 -28.05
N ILE A 79 27.20 -35.73 -27.67
CA ILE A 79 28.10 -36.41 -28.63
C ILE A 79 27.37 -37.55 -29.39
N VAL A 80 26.12 -37.86 -29.05
CA VAL A 80 25.35 -38.96 -29.68
C VAL A 80 24.24 -38.48 -30.63
N SER A 81 23.93 -37.17 -30.66
CA SER A 81 22.92 -36.61 -31.56
C SER A 81 23.45 -35.36 -32.26
N GLN A 82 24.01 -35.54 -33.45
CA GLN A 82 24.19 -34.45 -34.40
C GLN A 82 22.81 -34.05 -34.96
N ASP A 83 22.07 -33.23 -34.23
CA ASP A 83 20.98 -32.43 -34.77
C ASP A 83 21.16 -30.97 -34.32
N ALA A 84 21.96 -30.24 -35.10
CA ALA A 84 22.17 -28.81 -34.96
C ALA A 84 21.25 -28.06 -35.92
N PHE A 85 19.96 -27.88 -35.57
CA PHE A 85 19.08 -27.00 -36.37
C PHE A 85 18.13 -26.08 -35.59
N THR A 86 18.11 -26.10 -34.27
CA THR A 86 17.31 -25.17 -33.46
C THR A 86 18.17 -24.60 -32.35
N GLY A 87 18.66 -23.37 -32.53
CA GLY A 87 19.44 -22.62 -31.53
C GLY A 87 18.65 -22.20 -30.29
N THR A 88 17.79 -23.07 -29.75
CA THR A 88 17.05 -22.89 -28.50
C THR A 88 17.42 -24.01 -27.54
N VAL A 89 18.21 -23.68 -26.53
CA VAL A 89 18.47 -24.53 -25.37
C VAL A 89 17.18 -24.58 -24.55
N ILE A 90 16.34 -25.58 -24.82
CA ILE A 90 15.23 -25.93 -23.92
C ILE A 90 15.86 -26.79 -22.84
N ILE A 91 15.95 -26.25 -21.63
CA ILE A 91 16.31 -27.02 -20.45
C ILE A 91 15.09 -27.87 -20.07
N GLU A 92 15.25 -29.19 -20.00
CA GLU A 92 14.28 -30.05 -19.34
C GLU A 92 14.33 -29.77 -17.83
N ALA A 93 13.42 -28.93 -17.34
CA ALA A 93 13.21 -28.72 -15.91
C ALA A 93 12.96 -30.05 -15.16
N ALA A 94 12.45 -31.06 -15.88
CA ALA A 94 12.26 -32.42 -15.40
C ALA A 94 13.57 -33.11 -15.00
N GLU A 95 14.64 -32.97 -15.78
CA GLU A 95 15.93 -33.62 -15.49
C GLU A 95 16.52 -33.09 -14.17
N ILE A 96 16.51 -31.76 -13.98
CA ILE A 96 17.04 -31.15 -12.75
C ILE A 96 16.12 -31.43 -11.55
N ALA A 97 14.80 -31.51 -11.75
CA ALA A 97 13.88 -31.94 -10.70
C ALA A 97 14.16 -33.39 -10.26
N SER A 98 14.44 -34.30 -11.20
CA SER A 98 14.87 -35.66 -10.88
C SER A 98 16.17 -35.68 -10.08
N GLN A 99 17.15 -34.82 -10.41
CA GLN A 99 18.39 -34.72 -9.64
C GLN A 99 18.15 -34.22 -8.21
N VAL A 100 17.21 -33.29 -8.01
CA VAL A 100 16.80 -32.84 -6.66
C VAL A 100 16.25 -34.01 -5.84
N GLU A 101 15.42 -34.86 -6.43
CA GLU A 101 14.86 -36.03 -5.74
C GLU A 101 15.91 -37.13 -5.50
N ILE A 102 16.85 -37.34 -6.42
CA ILE A 102 17.97 -38.27 -6.21
C ILE A 102 18.80 -37.82 -5.00
N VAL A 103 19.12 -36.52 -4.87
CA VAL A 103 19.85 -35.99 -3.69
C VAL A 103 19.07 -36.25 -2.38
N LYS A 104 17.73 -36.23 -2.43
CA LYS A 104 16.84 -36.53 -1.29
C LYS A 104 16.53 -38.02 -1.09
N SER A 105 17.15 -38.91 -1.89
CA SER A 105 16.89 -40.35 -1.81
C SER A 105 17.33 -40.96 -0.48
N GLU A 106 16.66 -42.05 -0.10
CA GLU A 106 16.99 -42.81 1.10
C GLU A 106 18.41 -43.38 1.06
N ALA A 107 18.93 -43.72 -0.13
CA ALA A 107 20.29 -44.23 -0.29
C ALA A 107 21.35 -43.21 0.15
N ILE A 108 21.20 -41.95 -0.26
CA ILE A 108 22.11 -40.87 0.13
C ILE A 108 21.92 -40.51 1.61
N ALA A 109 20.68 -40.43 2.08
CA ALA A 109 20.39 -40.19 3.48
C ALA A 109 21.02 -41.26 4.39
N ARG A 110 20.90 -42.55 4.04
CA ARG A 110 21.50 -43.67 4.78
C ARG A 110 23.03 -43.57 4.81
N ALA A 111 23.66 -43.31 3.67
CA ALA A 111 25.11 -43.16 3.59
C ALA A 111 25.63 -42.03 4.47
N VAL A 112 24.93 -40.89 4.53
CA VAL A 112 25.30 -39.75 5.37
C VAL A 112 25.04 -40.03 6.86
N VAL A 113 23.90 -40.63 7.19
CA VAL A 113 23.54 -41.00 8.58
C VAL A 113 24.57 -41.96 9.17
N GLN A 114 25.03 -42.95 8.40
CA GLN A 114 26.10 -43.86 8.81
C GLN A 114 27.45 -43.15 8.90
N LYS A 115 27.82 -42.32 7.91
CA LYS A 115 29.10 -41.61 7.90
C LYS A 115 29.28 -40.66 9.09
N LEU A 116 28.18 -40.03 9.53
CA LEU A 116 28.17 -39.05 10.62
C LEU A 116 27.67 -39.63 11.95
N ASN A 117 27.38 -40.94 12.03
CA ASN A 117 26.83 -41.62 13.21
C ASN A 117 25.61 -40.89 13.82
N LEU A 118 24.67 -40.45 12.97
CA LEU A 118 23.51 -39.64 13.39
C LEU A 118 22.44 -40.44 14.16
N THR A 119 22.59 -41.75 14.26
CA THR A 119 21.70 -42.65 15.02
C THR A 119 21.80 -42.49 16.54
N GLU A 120 22.84 -41.81 17.03
CA GLU A 120 23.03 -41.51 18.46
C GLU A 120 22.82 -40.01 18.78
N ASP A 121 22.53 -39.19 17.77
CA ASP A 121 22.45 -37.74 17.91
C ASP A 121 21.12 -37.32 18.58
N PRO A 122 21.16 -36.67 19.77
CA PRO A 122 19.95 -36.24 20.47
C PRO A 122 19.11 -35.24 19.69
N GLU A 123 19.70 -34.51 18.73
CA GLU A 123 18.98 -33.58 17.84
C GLU A 123 18.10 -34.32 16.81
N ILE A 124 18.48 -35.53 16.41
CA ILE A 124 17.86 -36.28 15.31
C ILE A 124 16.98 -37.42 15.84
N VAL A 125 17.48 -38.15 16.86
CA VAL A 125 16.77 -39.25 17.55
C VAL A 125 15.68 -38.70 18.46
N GLY A 126 15.94 -37.58 19.12
CA GLY A 126 15.00 -36.87 19.99
C GLY A 126 14.04 -36.01 19.19
N GLY A 127 13.31 -36.60 18.24
CA GLY A 127 12.30 -35.95 17.39
C GLY A 127 11.21 -35.23 18.20
N MET A 128 11.55 -34.11 18.82
CA MET A 128 10.64 -33.17 19.46
C MET A 128 10.01 -32.36 18.34
N SER A 129 8.98 -32.94 17.73
CA SER A 129 7.95 -32.12 17.10
C SER A 129 7.43 -31.14 18.15
N TRP A 130 7.60 -29.85 17.90
CA TRP A 130 7.06 -28.80 18.76
C TRP A 130 5.55 -29.00 19.06
N GLN A 131 4.83 -29.65 18.15
CA GLN A 131 3.42 -30.04 18.32
C GLN A 131 3.24 -31.08 19.44
N ALA A 132 4.16 -32.03 19.61
CA ALA A 132 4.12 -33.04 20.67
C ALA A 132 4.43 -32.43 22.04
N THR A 133 5.45 -31.57 22.16
CA THR A 133 5.73 -30.84 23.42
C THR A 133 4.65 -29.83 23.81
N LEU A 134 3.97 -29.22 22.83
CA LEU A 134 2.85 -28.32 23.10
C LEU A 134 1.61 -29.11 23.54
N HIS A 135 1.32 -30.24 22.88
CA HIS A 135 0.26 -31.16 23.30
C HIS A 135 0.54 -31.83 24.64
N ASP A 136 1.78 -32.17 24.97
CA ASP A 136 2.16 -32.79 26.24
C ASP A 136 2.19 -31.78 27.38
N LYS A 137 2.59 -30.53 27.14
CA LYS A 137 2.44 -29.46 28.15
C LYS A 137 0.99 -29.00 28.31
N LEU A 138 0.20 -28.98 27.23
CA LEU A 138 -1.25 -28.74 27.31
C LEU A 138 -1.97 -29.91 28.01
N ARG A 139 -1.55 -31.16 27.78
CA ARG A 139 -2.01 -32.34 28.54
C ARG A 139 -1.57 -32.29 29.99
N ALA A 140 -0.35 -31.87 30.31
CA ALA A 140 0.12 -31.75 31.70
C ALA A 140 -0.64 -30.65 32.47
N VAL A 141 -1.12 -29.62 31.78
CA VAL A 141 -2.01 -28.59 32.33
C VAL A 141 -3.45 -29.10 32.43
N PHE A 142 -3.90 -29.95 31.50
CA PHE A 142 -5.23 -30.60 31.52
C PHE A 142 -5.32 -31.86 32.39
N SER A 143 -4.20 -32.48 32.77
CA SER A 143 -4.15 -33.71 33.59
C SER A 143 -4.34 -33.43 35.07
N TYR A 144 -4.31 -32.17 35.49
CA TYR A 144 -4.83 -31.75 36.79
C TYR A 144 -6.35 -31.90 36.88
N PHE A 145 -7.04 -32.21 35.77
CA PHE A 145 -8.50 -32.34 35.69
C PHE A 145 -9.01 -33.74 35.25
N LYS A 146 -8.16 -34.77 35.13
CA LYS A 146 -8.64 -36.11 34.75
C LYS A 146 -7.83 -37.23 35.42
N HIS A 147 -8.45 -37.94 36.36
CA HIS A 147 -8.01 -39.26 36.82
C HIS A 147 -8.31 -40.28 35.70
N GLY A 148 -7.39 -41.22 35.48
CA GLY A 148 -7.62 -42.39 34.64
C GLY A 148 -6.40 -42.81 33.84
N ASP A 149 -5.73 -43.81 34.40
CA ASP A 149 -5.02 -44.95 33.77
C ASP A 149 -4.83 -44.94 32.24
N ASP A 150 -3.58 -45.16 31.80
CA ASP A 150 -3.26 -46.26 30.88
C ASP A 150 -1.74 -46.37 30.68
N GLY A 151 -1.23 -47.58 30.94
CA GLY A 151 0.11 -47.99 30.59
C GLY A 151 0.31 -48.05 29.08
N SER A 152 1.48 -47.63 28.61
CA SER A 152 1.95 -47.96 27.26
C SER A 152 3.27 -48.73 27.35
N ALA A 153 3.19 -49.98 26.89
CA ALA A 153 4.29 -50.91 26.75
C ALA A 153 5.37 -50.34 25.80
N LYS A 154 6.63 -50.36 26.24
CA LYS A 154 7.80 -50.14 25.39
C LYS A 154 7.95 -51.36 24.46
N ALA A 155 7.59 -51.21 23.20
CA ALA A 155 8.01 -52.15 22.16
C ALA A 155 9.50 -51.94 21.87
N GLU A 156 10.28 -53.03 21.86
CA GLU A 156 11.68 -53.03 21.43
C GLU A 156 11.75 -52.54 19.98
N THR A 157 12.42 -51.41 19.75
CA THR A 157 12.62 -50.84 18.42
C THR A 157 13.73 -51.61 17.71
N THR A 158 13.40 -52.31 16.63
CA THR A 158 14.36 -52.91 15.69
C THR A 158 15.32 -51.84 15.16
N GLU A 159 16.61 -52.17 14.97
CA GLU A 159 17.62 -51.22 14.47
C GLU A 159 17.21 -50.54 13.14
N ASP A 160 16.47 -51.26 12.28
CA ASP A 160 15.92 -50.73 11.04
C ASP A 160 14.86 -49.64 11.24
N ASP A 161 14.05 -49.74 12.29
CA ASP A 161 13.03 -48.73 12.62
C ASP A 161 13.68 -47.47 13.20
N LEU A 162 14.75 -47.63 13.99
CA LEU A 162 15.56 -46.51 14.46
C LEU A 162 16.23 -45.78 13.29
N MET A 163 16.80 -46.54 12.33
CA MET A 163 17.41 -45.99 11.13
C MET A 163 16.39 -45.24 10.27
N ARG A 164 15.19 -45.81 10.02
CA ARG A 164 14.12 -45.14 9.27
C ARG A 164 13.64 -43.84 9.91
N ARG A 165 13.46 -43.82 11.24
CA ARG A 165 13.08 -42.60 11.98
C ARG A 165 14.18 -41.54 11.90
N THR A 166 15.44 -41.96 12.04
CA THR A 166 16.62 -41.08 11.94
C THR A 166 16.72 -40.47 10.55
N MET A 167 16.54 -41.28 9.49
CA MET A 167 16.54 -40.80 8.10
C MET A 167 15.40 -39.82 7.82
N ALA A 168 14.18 -40.08 8.30
CA ALA A 168 13.05 -39.16 8.13
C ALA A 168 13.28 -37.82 8.84
N SER A 169 13.80 -37.85 10.06
CA SER A 169 14.19 -36.67 10.85
C SER A 169 15.33 -35.88 10.17
N PHE A 170 16.32 -36.60 9.61
CA PHE A 170 17.41 -36.01 8.85
C PHE A 170 16.91 -35.33 7.57
N LEU A 171 16.14 -36.03 6.73
CA LEU A 171 15.60 -35.49 5.48
C LEU A 171 14.68 -34.28 5.69
N SER A 172 13.95 -34.22 6.81
CA SER A 172 13.11 -33.06 7.16
C SER A 172 13.88 -31.75 7.33
N ARG A 173 15.20 -31.84 7.56
CA ARG A 173 16.12 -30.72 7.75
C ARG A 173 17.00 -30.44 6.53
N VAL A 174 16.86 -31.25 5.48
CA VAL A 174 17.58 -31.11 4.21
C VAL A 174 16.75 -30.25 3.25
N GLU A 175 17.34 -29.18 2.74
CA GLU A 175 16.75 -28.34 1.72
C GLU A 175 17.58 -28.46 0.44
N VAL A 176 16.98 -28.86 -0.68
CA VAL A 176 17.68 -28.93 -1.98
C VAL A 176 16.91 -28.07 -2.97
N THR A 177 17.57 -27.08 -3.53
CA THR A 177 16.96 -26.14 -4.48
C THR A 177 17.89 -25.86 -5.66
N ARG A 178 17.30 -25.50 -6.80
CA ARG A 178 18.04 -25.06 -7.98
C ARG A 178 18.28 -23.55 -7.92
N VAL A 179 19.50 -23.09 -8.20
CA VAL A 179 19.82 -21.66 -8.21
C VAL A 179 19.38 -21.02 -9.55
N GLY A 180 18.18 -20.41 -9.55
CA GLY A 180 17.61 -19.74 -10.73
C GLY A 180 17.38 -20.70 -11.90
N GLN A 181 17.88 -20.33 -13.10
CA GLN A 181 17.87 -21.20 -14.29
C GLN A 181 19.23 -21.87 -14.55
N SER A 182 20.16 -21.85 -13.59
CA SER A 182 21.49 -22.46 -13.76
C SER A 182 21.47 -23.98 -13.54
N TYR A 183 22.56 -24.67 -13.90
CA TYR A 183 22.80 -26.08 -13.56
C TYR A 183 23.38 -26.26 -12.15
N ILE A 184 23.18 -25.26 -11.27
CA ILE A 184 23.70 -25.28 -9.90
C ILE A 184 22.59 -25.75 -8.94
N LEU A 185 22.88 -26.82 -8.21
CA LEU A 185 22.09 -27.32 -7.08
C LEU A 185 22.67 -26.76 -5.78
N GLU A 186 21.82 -26.12 -4.99
CA GLU A 186 22.13 -25.67 -3.64
C GLU A 186 21.54 -26.68 -2.65
N ILE A 187 22.41 -27.35 -1.90
CA ILE A 187 22.07 -28.35 -0.88
C ILE A 187 22.34 -27.71 0.48
N GLY A 188 21.29 -27.59 1.29
CA GLY A 188 21.32 -27.01 2.62
C GLY A 188 20.94 -28.02 3.70
N TYR A 189 21.55 -27.88 4.88
CA TYR A 189 21.16 -28.61 6.08
C TYR A 189 20.97 -27.66 7.27
N SER A 190 19.85 -27.82 7.98
CA SER A 190 19.49 -27.01 9.14
C SER A 190 19.81 -27.74 10.45
N SER A 191 20.60 -27.13 11.34
CA SER A 191 20.92 -27.66 12.67
C SER A 191 21.03 -26.55 13.73
N VAL A 192 20.87 -26.92 15.00
CA VAL A 192 21.14 -26.05 16.16
C VAL A 192 22.64 -25.79 16.33
N ASP A 193 23.50 -26.70 15.87
CA ASP A 193 24.95 -26.53 15.86
C ASP A 193 25.41 -26.07 14.45
N PRO A 194 26.04 -24.87 14.34
CA PRO A 194 26.52 -24.37 13.06
C PRO A 194 27.62 -25.24 12.42
N GLN A 195 28.45 -25.93 13.21
CA GLN A 195 29.50 -26.80 12.68
C GLN A 195 28.88 -28.08 12.09
N LYS A 196 27.92 -28.67 12.82
CA LYS A 196 27.16 -29.83 12.36
C LYS A 196 26.41 -29.53 11.07
N ALA A 197 25.84 -28.33 10.94
CA ALA A 197 25.17 -27.88 9.72
C ALA A 197 26.10 -27.93 8.50
N ALA A 198 27.31 -27.38 8.61
CA ALA A 198 28.29 -27.37 7.53
C ALA A 198 28.79 -28.78 7.20
N ASN A 199 29.09 -29.59 8.21
CA ASN A 199 29.57 -30.96 8.03
C ASN A 199 28.52 -31.84 7.33
N ALA A 200 27.25 -31.74 7.74
CA ALA A 200 26.15 -32.49 7.14
C ALA A 200 25.89 -32.08 5.69
N ALA A 201 25.86 -30.79 5.38
CA ALA A 201 25.69 -30.31 4.01
C ALA A 201 26.82 -30.80 3.07
N ASN A 202 28.07 -30.74 3.53
CA ASN A 202 29.22 -31.26 2.79
C ASN A 202 29.16 -32.78 2.61
N ALA A 203 28.75 -33.52 3.65
CA ALA A 203 28.61 -34.97 3.58
C ALA A 203 27.54 -35.41 2.58
N ILE A 204 26.42 -34.68 2.46
CA ILE A 204 25.37 -34.95 1.45
C ILE A 204 25.93 -34.76 0.04
N ALA A 205 26.65 -33.66 -0.21
CA ALA A 205 27.28 -33.41 -1.51
C ALA A 205 28.29 -34.49 -1.89
N GLU A 206 29.13 -34.90 -0.93
CA GLU A 206 30.13 -35.95 -1.13
C GLU A 206 29.48 -37.31 -1.40
N ALA A 207 28.45 -37.67 -0.62
CA ALA A 207 27.69 -38.91 -0.80
C ALA A 207 27.01 -38.96 -2.17
N TYR A 208 26.42 -37.85 -2.63
CA TYR A 208 25.83 -37.77 -3.97
C TYR A 208 26.88 -37.98 -5.08
N ILE A 209 28.05 -37.35 -4.97
CA ILE A 209 29.15 -37.51 -5.93
C ILE A 209 29.66 -38.96 -5.93
N SER A 210 29.90 -39.55 -4.75
CA SER A 210 30.41 -40.92 -4.65
C SER A 210 29.43 -41.95 -5.18
N THR A 211 28.13 -41.81 -4.86
CA THR A 211 27.09 -42.72 -5.34
C THR A 211 26.96 -42.63 -6.85
N GLY A 212 26.89 -41.42 -7.41
CA GLY A 212 26.80 -41.22 -8.86
C GLY A 212 28.02 -41.72 -9.64
N LEU A 213 29.22 -41.66 -9.06
CA LEU A 213 30.42 -42.26 -9.65
C LEU A 213 30.36 -43.79 -9.62
N SER A 214 29.90 -44.38 -8.51
CA SER A 214 29.81 -45.84 -8.35
C SER A 214 28.75 -46.48 -9.27
N GLU A 215 27.58 -45.84 -9.43
CA GLU A 215 26.52 -46.31 -10.32
C GLU A 215 26.98 -46.31 -11.79
N ARG A 216 27.68 -45.25 -12.20
CA ARG A 216 28.24 -45.17 -13.57
C ARG A 216 29.35 -46.17 -13.81
N ALA A 217 30.24 -46.36 -12.84
CA ALA A 217 31.29 -47.38 -12.94
C ALA A 217 30.67 -48.77 -13.08
N SER A 218 29.64 -49.10 -12.29
CA SER A 218 28.92 -50.37 -12.36
C SER A 218 28.16 -50.57 -13.68
N ALA A 219 27.52 -49.51 -14.20
CA ALA A 219 26.85 -49.54 -15.48
C ALA A 219 27.83 -49.73 -16.65
N ALA A 220 28.98 -49.04 -16.61
CA ALA A 220 30.04 -49.20 -17.60
C ALA A 220 30.63 -50.61 -17.59
N GLN A 221 30.91 -51.16 -16.40
CA GLN A 221 31.41 -52.52 -16.21
C GLN A 221 30.41 -53.57 -16.74
N SER A 222 29.12 -53.41 -16.43
CA SER A 222 28.08 -54.33 -16.90
C SER A 222 27.93 -54.29 -18.42
N GLY A 223 28.00 -53.10 -19.03
CA GLY A 223 27.99 -52.93 -20.48
C GLY A 223 29.23 -53.53 -21.16
N ALA A 224 30.42 -53.33 -20.59
CA ALA A 224 31.66 -53.92 -21.09
C ALA A 224 31.60 -55.46 -21.06
N LYS A 225 31.11 -56.05 -19.96
CA LYS A 225 30.93 -57.51 -19.83
C LYS A 225 29.94 -58.07 -20.86
N TRP A 226 28.86 -57.35 -21.15
CA TRP A 226 27.92 -57.74 -22.20
C TRP A 226 28.58 -57.71 -23.60
N LEU A 227 29.32 -56.63 -23.91
CA LEU A 227 30.05 -56.49 -25.17
C LEU A 227 31.13 -57.57 -25.34
N GLU A 228 31.85 -57.90 -24.27
CA GLU A 228 32.84 -58.98 -24.24
C GLU A 228 32.21 -60.34 -24.59
N THR A 229 31.10 -60.68 -23.92
CA THR A 229 30.36 -61.93 -24.19
C THR A 229 29.90 -61.99 -25.64
N ARG A 230 29.38 -60.86 -26.17
CA ARG A 230 28.92 -60.78 -27.55
C ARG A 230 30.07 -60.88 -28.55
N LEU A 231 31.23 -60.30 -28.25
CA LEU A 231 32.43 -60.35 -29.09
C LEU A 231 32.94 -61.78 -29.26
N ILE A 232 32.94 -62.59 -28.19
CA ILE A 232 33.34 -64.00 -28.23
C ILE A 232 32.43 -64.79 -29.18
N GLU A 233 31.11 -64.62 -29.05
CA GLU A 233 30.14 -65.34 -29.87
C GLU A 233 30.22 -64.95 -31.35
N VAL A 234 30.23 -63.64 -31.66
CA VAL A 234 30.37 -63.16 -33.04
C VAL A 234 31.73 -63.55 -33.63
N GLY A 235 32.80 -63.54 -32.82
CA GLY A 235 34.12 -63.99 -33.24
C GLY A 235 34.18 -65.48 -33.58
N ARG A 236 33.44 -66.33 -32.85
CA ARG A 236 33.28 -67.76 -33.18
C ARG A 236 32.57 -67.93 -34.52
N GLN A 237 31.45 -67.24 -34.73
CA GLN A 237 30.68 -67.27 -35.97
C GLN A 237 31.50 -66.76 -37.17
N ALA A 238 32.29 -65.71 -36.99
CA ALA A 238 33.19 -65.19 -38.02
C ALA A 238 34.24 -66.22 -38.47
N ARG A 239 34.87 -66.92 -37.51
CA ARG A 239 35.87 -67.97 -37.82
C ARG A 239 35.24 -69.17 -38.50
N GLU A 240 34.08 -69.62 -38.03
CA GLU A 240 33.34 -70.73 -38.63
C GLU A 240 32.93 -70.41 -40.08
N ALA A 241 32.37 -69.22 -40.31
CA ALA A 241 32.01 -68.76 -41.65
C ALA A 241 33.23 -68.64 -42.58
N ALA A 242 34.37 -68.13 -42.08
CA ALA A 242 35.60 -68.05 -42.85
C ALA A 242 36.17 -69.45 -43.19
N MET A 243 36.12 -70.40 -42.25
CA MET A 243 36.57 -71.78 -42.50
C MET A 243 35.71 -72.47 -43.56
N ASN A 244 34.39 -72.27 -43.51
CA ASN A 244 33.46 -72.80 -44.50
C ASN A 244 33.75 -72.26 -45.91
N VAL A 245 34.12 -70.97 -46.04
CA VAL A 245 34.56 -70.37 -47.31
C VAL A 245 35.81 -71.09 -47.85
N GLU A 246 36.82 -71.29 -47.02
CA GLU A 246 38.07 -71.94 -47.44
C GLU A 246 37.88 -73.43 -47.78
N GLU A 247 37.07 -74.15 -46.99
CA GLU A 247 36.73 -75.55 -47.26
C GLU A 247 35.94 -75.68 -48.58
N PHE A 248 35.01 -74.75 -48.84
CA PHE A 248 34.25 -74.71 -50.08
C PHE A 248 35.14 -74.39 -51.29
N ARG A 249 36.10 -73.46 -51.16
CA ARG A 249 37.12 -73.18 -52.18
C ARG A 249 37.95 -74.42 -52.50
N ALA A 250 38.41 -75.13 -51.46
CA ALA A 250 39.22 -76.34 -51.60
C ALA A 250 38.46 -77.49 -52.27
N LYS A 251 37.21 -77.75 -51.86
CA LYS A 251 36.36 -78.82 -52.43
C LYS A 251 36.02 -78.60 -53.91
N ASN A 252 35.78 -77.35 -54.31
CA ASN A 252 35.37 -77.03 -55.68
C ASN A 252 36.54 -76.64 -56.60
N GLY A 253 37.79 -76.71 -56.11
CA GLY A 253 38.99 -76.38 -56.89
C GLY A 253 39.02 -74.92 -57.37
N ILE A 254 38.40 -74.00 -56.62
CA ILE A 254 38.38 -72.56 -56.93
C ILE A 254 39.62 -71.93 -56.29
N MET A 255 40.79 -72.22 -56.87
CA MET A 255 42.02 -71.50 -56.52
C MET A 255 42.15 -70.24 -57.37
N GLU A 256 42.61 -69.17 -56.75
CA GLU A 256 42.73 -67.84 -57.35
C GLU A 256 43.81 -67.83 -58.45
N ILE A 257 43.41 -68.06 -59.71
CA ILE A 257 44.26 -67.85 -60.89
C ILE A 257 44.06 -66.40 -61.35
N SER A 258 45.09 -65.59 -61.12
CA SER A 258 45.14 -64.17 -61.45
C SER A 258 45.23 -63.90 -62.97
N THR A 259 44.56 -62.83 -63.39
CA THR A 259 44.86 -61.94 -64.54
C THR A 259 44.36 -62.23 -65.96
N SER A 260 43.28 -63.00 -66.13
CA SER A 260 42.37 -62.76 -67.28
C SER A 260 40.95 -63.19 -66.95
N SER A 261 40.27 -62.44 -66.07
CA SER A 261 38.83 -62.56 -65.95
C SER A 261 38.21 -62.15 -67.28
N SER A 262 37.49 -63.04 -67.97
CA SER A 262 36.72 -62.62 -69.14
C SER A 262 35.74 -61.52 -68.72
N LEU A 263 35.39 -60.59 -69.61
CA LEU A 263 34.43 -59.52 -69.32
C LEU A 263 33.13 -60.10 -68.72
N ASP A 264 32.70 -61.25 -69.24
CA ASP A 264 31.55 -62.03 -68.76
C ASP A 264 31.71 -62.52 -67.31
N GLN A 265 32.93 -62.83 -66.86
CA GLN A 265 33.21 -63.23 -65.47
C GLN A 265 33.15 -62.06 -64.49
N GLN A 266 33.64 -60.88 -64.87
CA GLN A 266 33.48 -59.67 -64.05
C GLN A 266 32.00 -59.27 -63.94
N GLN A 267 31.27 -59.31 -65.06
CA GLN A 267 29.84 -59.04 -65.08
C GLN A 267 29.06 -60.06 -64.24
N LEU A 268 29.39 -61.35 -64.32
CA LEU A 268 28.73 -62.38 -63.50
C LEU A 268 28.99 -62.19 -62.00
N SER A 269 30.23 -61.88 -61.59
CA SER A 269 30.56 -61.64 -60.18
C SER A 269 29.88 -60.39 -59.64
N GLU A 270 29.81 -59.32 -60.44
CA GLU A 270 29.16 -58.07 -60.04
C GLU A 270 27.64 -58.23 -59.96
N ILE A 271 27.01 -58.85 -60.96
CA ILE A 271 25.57 -59.14 -60.97
C ILE A 271 25.22 -60.14 -59.86
N SER A 272 26.06 -61.15 -59.60
CA SER A 272 25.87 -62.06 -58.47
C SER A 272 25.94 -61.35 -57.13
N SER A 273 26.92 -60.47 -56.91
CA SER A 273 27.00 -59.67 -55.69
C SER A 273 25.80 -58.74 -55.55
N GLN A 274 25.35 -58.12 -56.65
CA GLN A 274 24.16 -57.26 -56.64
C GLN A 274 22.87 -58.05 -56.40
N ALA A 275 22.75 -59.26 -56.95
CA ALA A 275 21.61 -60.14 -56.75
C ALA A 275 21.54 -60.66 -55.31
N VAL A 276 22.67 -61.06 -54.72
CA VAL A 276 22.74 -61.44 -53.30
C VAL A 276 22.40 -60.26 -52.40
N ALA A 277 22.90 -59.06 -52.72
CA ALA A 277 22.54 -57.85 -51.98
C ALA A 277 21.04 -57.49 -52.12
N ALA A 278 20.47 -57.62 -53.32
CA ALA A 278 19.06 -57.37 -53.56
C ALA A 278 18.16 -58.39 -52.84
N LYS A 279 18.53 -59.68 -52.85
CA LYS A 279 17.85 -60.74 -52.09
C LYS A 279 17.93 -60.52 -50.58
N ALA A 280 19.11 -60.12 -50.08
CA ALA A 280 19.26 -59.74 -48.67
C ALA A 280 18.39 -58.54 -48.31
N GLN A 281 18.27 -57.55 -49.20
CA GLN A 281 17.39 -56.39 -49.02
C GLN A 281 15.91 -56.80 -49.03
N THR A 282 15.47 -57.66 -49.95
CA THR A 282 14.10 -58.21 -49.97
C THR A 282 13.80 -58.94 -48.66
N ALA A 283 14.71 -59.81 -48.21
CA ALA A 283 14.56 -60.57 -46.97
C ALA A 283 14.48 -59.65 -45.73
N ALA A 284 15.27 -58.57 -45.70
CA ALA A 284 15.23 -57.58 -44.63
C ALA A 284 13.89 -56.81 -44.61
N GLU A 285 13.42 -56.31 -45.75
CA GLU A 285 12.14 -55.59 -45.83
C GLU A 285 10.94 -56.53 -45.56
N SER A 286 11.00 -57.80 -45.95
CA SER A 286 9.96 -58.78 -45.62
C SER A 286 9.92 -59.10 -44.13
N ALA A 287 11.09 -59.27 -43.49
CA ALA A 287 11.16 -59.50 -42.05
C ALA A 287 10.63 -58.29 -41.25
N LYS A 288 10.89 -57.06 -41.70
CA LYS A 288 10.34 -55.84 -41.10
C LYS A 288 8.81 -55.75 -41.21
N LEU A 289 8.26 -56.17 -42.34
CA LEU A 289 6.81 -56.19 -42.55
C LEU A 289 6.15 -57.28 -41.70
N GLU A 290 6.73 -58.48 -41.65
CA GLU A 290 6.21 -59.60 -40.85
C GLU A 290 6.23 -59.29 -39.35
N THR A 291 7.32 -58.70 -38.84
CA THR A 291 7.41 -58.27 -37.44
C THR A 291 6.36 -57.20 -37.12
N LEU A 292 6.11 -56.26 -38.02
CA LEU A 292 5.06 -55.25 -37.86
C LEU A 292 3.65 -55.86 -37.86
N ASP A 293 3.41 -56.87 -38.69
CA ASP A 293 2.13 -57.60 -38.74
C ASP A 293 1.89 -58.41 -37.45
N GLN A 294 2.94 -59.01 -36.90
CA GLN A 294 2.90 -59.69 -35.60
C GLN A 294 2.63 -58.72 -34.44
N LEU A 295 3.22 -57.52 -34.46
CA LEU A 295 2.95 -56.47 -33.47
C LEU A 295 1.51 -55.96 -33.53
N MET A 296 0.98 -55.76 -34.74
CA MET A 296 -0.40 -55.32 -34.97
C MET A 296 -1.44 -56.38 -34.52
N SER A 297 -1.10 -57.67 -34.64
CA SER A 297 -1.94 -58.79 -34.21
C SER A 297 -1.79 -59.15 -32.72
N GLY A 298 -0.93 -58.44 -31.98
CA GLY A 298 -0.74 -58.64 -30.54
C GLY A 298 0.10 -59.85 -30.16
N GLY A 299 0.86 -60.41 -31.11
CA GLY A 299 1.80 -61.50 -30.84
C GLY A 299 3.01 -61.04 -30.02
N LYS A 300 3.54 -61.91 -29.15
CA LYS A 300 4.86 -61.69 -28.52
C LYS A 300 5.93 -61.88 -29.58
N VAL A 301 6.66 -60.82 -29.91
CA VAL A 301 7.75 -60.85 -30.90
C VAL A 301 9.07 -61.14 -30.18
N GLU A 302 9.69 -62.29 -30.50
CA GLU A 302 11.08 -62.61 -30.13
C GLU A 302 11.99 -62.20 -31.30
N GLY A 303 12.46 -60.95 -31.30
CA GLY A 303 13.35 -60.41 -32.35
C GLY A 303 13.78 -58.95 -32.08
N ASP A 304 14.76 -58.45 -32.84
CA ASP A 304 15.30 -57.08 -32.70
C ASP A 304 14.28 -56.03 -33.21
N VAL A 305 13.28 -55.72 -32.39
CA VAL A 305 12.20 -54.76 -32.68
C VAL A 305 12.70 -53.29 -32.64
N ASN A 306 13.99 -53.08 -32.38
CA ASN A 306 14.54 -51.75 -32.12
C ASN A 306 14.37 -50.78 -33.29
N GLU A 307 14.49 -51.21 -34.54
CA GLU A 307 14.46 -50.27 -35.68
C GLU A 307 13.05 -49.70 -35.94
N THR A 308 12.00 -50.51 -35.76
CA THR A 308 10.60 -50.07 -35.90
C THR A 308 10.10 -49.31 -34.66
N MET A 309 10.59 -49.69 -33.47
CA MET A 309 10.34 -48.97 -32.21
C MET A 309 11.12 -47.64 -32.14
N ASN A 310 12.18 -47.46 -32.93
CA ASN A 310 12.95 -46.22 -33.01
C ASN A 310 12.29 -45.11 -33.85
N ASN A 311 11.07 -45.31 -34.35
CA ASN A 311 10.31 -44.21 -34.94
C ASN A 311 9.94 -43.20 -33.83
N PRO A 312 10.39 -41.93 -33.91
CA PRO A 312 10.17 -40.94 -32.85
C PRO A 312 8.69 -40.71 -32.51
N ARG A 313 7.78 -40.91 -33.47
CA ARG A 313 6.33 -40.81 -33.22
C ARG A 313 5.80 -41.98 -32.40
N ILE A 314 6.29 -43.19 -32.65
CA ILE A 314 5.89 -44.37 -31.88
C ILE A 314 6.44 -44.29 -30.46
N GLN A 315 7.69 -43.86 -30.28
CA GLN A 315 8.27 -43.63 -28.95
C GLN A 315 7.45 -42.61 -28.16
N LYS A 316 7.14 -41.47 -28.77
CA LYS A 316 6.28 -40.45 -28.17
C LYS A 316 4.91 -40.99 -27.78
N LEU A 317 4.24 -41.74 -28.67
CA LEU A 317 2.93 -42.31 -28.37
C LEU A 317 2.99 -43.38 -27.26
N GLN A 318 4.09 -44.11 -27.13
CA GLN A 318 4.32 -45.05 -26.02
C GLN A 318 4.57 -44.34 -24.69
N GLU A 319 5.34 -43.25 -24.69
CA GLU A 319 5.52 -42.38 -23.52
C GLU A 319 4.19 -41.78 -23.09
N ASP A 320 3.41 -41.24 -24.03
CA ASP A 320 2.08 -40.68 -23.78
C ASP A 320 1.12 -41.76 -23.22
N LEU A 321 1.18 -42.98 -23.75
CA LEU A 321 0.40 -44.12 -23.25
C LEU A 321 0.81 -44.52 -21.83
N GLY A 322 2.12 -44.55 -21.53
CA GLY A 322 2.65 -44.82 -20.20
C GLY A 322 2.19 -43.76 -19.20
N GLY A 323 2.27 -42.49 -19.57
CA GLY A 323 1.77 -41.37 -18.77
C GLY A 323 0.27 -41.45 -18.51
N ALA A 324 -0.53 -41.73 -19.55
CA ALA A 324 -1.99 -41.90 -19.42
C ALA A 324 -2.37 -43.11 -18.55
N THR A 325 -1.60 -44.19 -18.60
CA THR A 325 -1.82 -45.40 -17.77
C THR A 325 -1.50 -45.13 -16.30
N ILE A 326 -0.40 -44.44 -16.00
CA ILE A 326 -0.07 -44.00 -14.63
C ILE A 326 -1.17 -43.09 -14.09
N LYS A 327 -1.67 -42.17 -14.92
CA LYS A 327 -2.77 -41.26 -14.57
C LYS A 327 -4.06 -42.04 -14.25
N LEU A 328 -4.40 -43.06 -15.05
CA LEU A 328 -5.53 -43.95 -14.77
C LEU A 328 -5.33 -44.68 -13.43
N ASN A 329 -4.19 -45.33 -13.20
CA ASN A 329 -3.91 -46.08 -11.96
C ASN A 329 -4.01 -45.21 -10.71
N ASN A 330 -3.54 -43.96 -10.79
CA ASN A 330 -3.66 -42.98 -9.72
C ASN A 330 -5.12 -42.57 -9.46
N LEU A 331 -5.93 -42.43 -10.51
CA LEU A 331 -7.36 -42.11 -10.39
C LEU A 331 -8.16 -43.30 -9.87
N THR A 332 -7.88 -44.52 -10.34
CA THR A 332 -8.51 -45.77 -9.86
C THR A 332 -8.16 -46.08 -8.41
N SER A 333 -6.99 -45.67 -7.92
CA SER A 333 -6.64 -45.78 -6.50
C SER A 333 -7.43 -44.84 -5.59
N ARG A 334 -8.10 -43.83 -6.15
CA ARG A 334 -8.76 -42.75 -5.41
C ARG A 334 -10.27 -42.66 -5.63
N TYR A 335 -10.77 -43.19 -6.74
CA TYR A 335 -12.15 -43.07 -7.18
C TYR A 335 -12.68 -44.40 -7.70
N ASP A 336 -13.97 -44.65 -7.51
CA ASP A 336 -14.66 -45.82 -8.05
C ASP A 336 -14.82 -45.75 -9.58
N ALA A 337 -14.96 -46.91 -10.22
CA ALA A 337 -14.89 -47.09 -11.68
C ALA A 337 -15.86 -46.22 -12.50
N ASP A 338 -16.97 -45.76 -11.92
CA ASP A 338 -18.00 -44.94 -12.58
C ASP A 338 -17.68 -43.42 -12.60
N ASN A 339 -16.54 -42.99 -12.05
CA ASN A 339 -16.17 -41.59 -12.03
C ASN A 339 -15.87 -41.06 -13.45
N PRO A 340 -16.47 -39.92 -13.89
CA PRO A 340 -16.18 -39.29 -15.18
C PRO A 340 -14.69 -39.07 -15.48
N ALA A 341 -13.85 -38.88 -14.45
CA ALA A 341 -12.41 -38.73 -14.59
C ALA A 341 -11.70 -40.03 -15.01
N ILE A 342 -12.16 -41.19 -14.54
CA ILE A 342 -11.64 -42.51 -14.95
C ILE A 342 -12.10 -42.83 -16.37
N ILE A 343 -13.37 -42.54 -16.70
CA ILE A 343 -13.91 -42.71 -18.05
C ILE A 343 -13.12 -41.84 -19.05
N ALA A 344 -12.85 -40.58 -18.70
CA ALA A 344 -12.05 -39.67 -19.54
C ALA A 344 -10.61 -40.15 -19.72
N ALA A 345 -9.96 -40.67 -18.66
CA ALA A 345 -8.62 -41.23 -18.74
C ALA A 345 -8.59 -42.54 -19.57
N GLN A 346 -9.62 -43.37 -19.47
CA GLN A 346 -9.77 -44.56 -20.30
C GLN A 346 -9.97 -44.20 -21.78
N GLN A 347 -10.79 -43.19 -22.09
CA GLN A 347 -10.97 -42.66 -23.44
C GLN A 347 -9.68 -42.06 -24.01
N GLU A 348 -8.86 -41.43 -23.18
CA GLU A 348 -7.54 -40.91 -23.56
C GLU A 348 -6.59 -42.04 -23.96
N ILE A 349 -6.56 -43.14 -23.18
CA ILE A 349 -5.80 -44.36 -23.51
C ILE A 349 -6.29 -44.98 -24.82
N ASP A 350 -7.61 -45.10 -25.00
CA ASP A 350 -8.18 -45.72 -26.21
C ASP A 350 -7.92 -44.87 -27.45
N ARG A 351 -7.93 -43.54 -27.32
CA ARG A 351 -7.52 -42.61 -28.38
C ARG A 351 -6.05 -42.80 -28.76
N ILE A 352 -5.14 -42.81 -27.79
CA ILE A 352 -3.70 -42.97 -28.03
C ILE A 352 -3.41 -44.33 -28.68
N LYS A 353 -4.06 -45.41 -28.22
CA LYS A 353 -3.98 -46.73 -28.85
C LYS A 353 -4.48 -46.72 -30.30
N GLY A 354 -5.55 -45.99 -30.58
CA GLY A 354 -6.06 -45.79 -31.93
C GLY A 354 -5.08 -45.05 -32.84
N ASP A 355 -4.42 -44.01 -32.33
CA ASP A 355 -3.42 -43.24 -33.07
C ASP A 355 -2.13 -44.04 -33.30
N MET A 356 -1.71 -44.87 -32.35
CA MET A 356 -0.63 -45.85 -32.54
C MET A 356 -0.93 -46.83 -33.67
N ARG A 357 -2.15 -47.37 -33.73
CA ARG A 357 -2.55 -48.30 -34.79
C ARG A 357 -2.47 -47.67 -36.17
N LYS A 358 -2.95 -46.42 -36.33
CA LYS A 358 -2.85 -45.69 -37.59
C LYS A 358 -1.41 -45.44 -38.02
N GLU A 359 -0.53 -45.14 -37.06
CA GLU A 359 0.88 -44.93 -37.37
C GLU A 359 1.56 -46.25 -37.77
N PHE A 360 1.20 -47.39 -37.14
CA PHE A 360 1.65 -48.70 -37.59
C PHE A 360 1.15 -49.05 -38.99
N GLU A 361 -0.12 -48.79 -39.31
CA GLU A 361 -0.68 -48.97 -40.68
C GLU A 361 0.06 -48.12 -41.72
N ARG A 362 0.40 -46.87 -41.36
CA ARG A 362 1.18 -45.97 -42.23
C ARG A 362 2.58 -46.53 -42.48
N ILE A 363 3.26 -47.00 -41.45
CA ILE A 363 4.59 -47.61 -41.54
C ILE A 363 4.51 -48.90 -42.38
N GLN A 364 3.46 -49.71 -42.18
CA GLN A 364 3.22 -50.93 -42.93
C GLN A 364 3.07 -50.65 -44.42
N ALA A 365 2.36 -49.58 -44.80
CA ALA A 365 2.22 -49.17 -46.20
C ALA A 365 3.58 -48.80 -46.83
N VAL A 366 4.47 -48.16 -46.07
CA VAL A 366 5.82 -47.82 -46.54
C VAL A 366 6.66 -49.08 -46.72
N TYR A 367 6.68 -50.00 -45.74
CA TYR A 367 7.43 -51.25 -45.88
C TYR A 367 6.86 -52.16 -46.97
N LYS A 368 5.55 -52.18 -47.17
CA LYS A 368 4.92 -52.86 -48.33
C LYS A 368 5.43 -52.30 -49.64
N ALA A 369 5.46 -50.98 -49.80
CA ALA A 369 5.99 -50.33 -51.00
C ALA A 369 7.49 -50.63 -51.22
N ASN A 370 8.30 -50.54 -50.16
CA ASN A 370 9.73 -50.84 -50.23
C ASN A 370 10.00 -52.31 -50.59
N LEU A 371 9.24 -53.24 -50.00
CA LEU A 371 9.33 -54.66 -50.29
C LEU A 371 9.00 -54.95 -51.75
N GLU A 372 7.97 -54.34 -52.31
CA GLU A 372 7.63 -54.51 -53.73
C GLU A 372 8.73 -53.98 -54.66
N VAL A 373 9.34 -52.84 -54.32
CA VAL A 373 10.52 -52.33 -55.05
C VAL A 373 11.70 -53.28 -54.95
N ALA A 374 12.00 -53.80 -53.75
CA ALA A 374 13.08 -54.74 -53.50
C ALA A 374 12.87 -56.06 -54.26
N LYS A 375 11.66 -56.64 -54.20
CA LYS A 375 11.28 -57.84 -54.96
C LYS A 375 11.42 -57.65 -56.46
N THR A 376 10.99 -56.49 -56.98
CA THR A 376 11.10 -56.20 -58.41
C THR A 376 12.57 -56.14 -58.83
N ARG A 377 13.42 -55.52 -58.00
CA ARG A 377 14.86 -55.44 -58.24
C ARG A 377 15.55 -56.81 -58.13
N GLU A 378 15.20 -57.60 -57.10
CA GLU A 378 15.69 -58.97 -56.95
C GLU A 378 15.30 -59.82 -58.15
N LYS A 379 14.05 -59.73 -58.62
CA LYS A 379 13.58 -60.46 -59.78
C LYS A 379 14.34 -60.07 -61.05
N LEU A 380 14.51 -58.78 -61.33
CA LEU A 380 15.28 -58.30 -62.48
C LEU A 380 16.72 -58.84 -62.46
N LEU A 381 17.40 -58.73 -61.32
CA LEU A 381 18.77 -59.20 -61.17
C LEU A 381 18.87 -60.73 -61.19
N SER A 382 17.86 -61.43 -60.68
CA SER A 382 17.78 -62.90 -60.72
C SER A 382 17.55 -63.41 -62.13
N ASP A 383 16.69 -62.74 -62.92
CA ASP A 383 16.42 -63.10 -64.32
C ASP A 383 17.66 -62.83 -65.19
N GLU A 384 18.34 -61.70 -64.96
CA GLU A 384 19.60 -61.38 -65.63
C GLU A 384 20.72 -62.37 -65.24
N LEU A 385 20.82 -62.73 -63.96
CA LEU A 385 21.74 -63.76 -63.47
C LEU A 385 21.43 -65.15 -64.04
N ALA A 386 20.15 -65.52 -64.17
CA ALA A 386 19.75 -66.78 -64.78
C ALA A 386 20.13 -66.83 -66.27
N SER A 387 19.95 -65.74 -67.01
CA SER A 387 20.36 -65.65 -68.43
C SER A 387 21.88 -65.79 -68.61
N LEU A 388 22.67 -65.23 -67.69
CA LEU A 388 24.13 -65.36 -67.67
C LEU A 388 24.59 -66.75 -67.17
N LYS A 389 23.80 -67.40 -66.32
CA LYS A 389 24.03 -68.76 -65.82
C LYS A 389 23.78 -69.80 -66.90
N ASP A 390 22.70 -69.68 -67.66
CA ASP A 390 22.36 -70.58 -68.77
C ASP A 390 23.39 -70.51 -69.92
N ALA A 391 24.12 -69.38 -70.01
CA ALA A 391 25.23 -69.19 -70.94
C ALA A 391 26.58 -69.77 -70.44
N GLY A 392 26.67 -70.32 -69.22
CA GLY A 392 27.94 -70.70 -68.57
C GLY A 392 28.00 -72.12 -67.96
N THR A 393 29.22 -72.67 -67.84
CA THR A 393 29.50 -74.04 -67.32
C THR A 393 29.30 -74.19 -65.80
N ASP A 394 29.15 -75.43 -65.28
CA ASP A 394 28.98 -75.80 -63.85
C ASP A 394 29.91 -75.08 -62.85
N LYS A 395 31.12 -74.70 -63.26
CA LYS A 395 32.07 -73.94 -62.42
C LYS A 395 31.58 -72.54 -62.02
N ASN A 396 30.66 -71.94 -62.78
CA ASN A 396 30.07 -70.64 -62.47
C ASN A 396 29.07 -70.72 -61.31
N LEU A 397 28.36 -71.86 -61.17
CA LEU A 397 27.41 -72.08 -60.08
C LEU A 397 28.11 -72.15 -58.72
N ALA A 398 29.23 -72.87 -58.65
CA ALA A 398 30.04 -72.95 -57.44
C ALA A 398 30.62 -71.57 -57.03
N ARG A 399 30.92 -70.68 -57.98
CA ARG A 399 31.44 -69.33 -57.67
C ARG A 399 30.38 -68.40 -57.05
N VAL A 400 29.10 -68.55 -57.43
CA VAL A 400 28.00 -67.78 -56.83
C VAL A 400 27.80 -68.20 -55.36
N GLU A 401 27.79 -69.50 -55.10
CA GLU A 401 27.67 -70.04 -53.74
C GLU A 401 28.88 -69.64 -52.87
N LEU A 402 30.08 -69.62 -53.45
CA LEU A 402 31.27 -69.08 -52.80
C LEU A 402 31.11 -67.59 -52.44
N SER A 403 30.63 -66.76 -53.37
CA SER A 403 30.41 -65.33 -53.11
C SER A 403 29.40 -65.09 -51.98
N GLU A 404 28.37 -65.93 -51.88
CA GLU A 404 27.41 -65.87 -50.77
C GLU A 404 28.08 -66.19 -49.42
N MET A 405 28.90 -67.25 -49.36
CA MET A 405 29.64 -67.63 -48.16
C MET A 405 30.67 -66.55 -47.76
N GLU A 406 31.37 -65.95 -48.73
CA GLU A 406 32.31 -64.84 -48.51
C GLU A 406 31.61 -63.59 -47.96
N SER A 407 30.43 -63.27 -48.47
CA SER A 407 29.60 -62.18 -47.95
C SER A 407 29.19 -62.41 -46.48
N ARG A 408 28.82 -63.65 -46.12
CA ARG A 408 28.52 -64.03 -44.72
C ARG A 408 29.75 -63.89 -43.83
N ALA A 409 30.91 -64.40 -44.26
CA ALA A 409 32.16 -64.30 -43.50
C ALA A 409 32.61 -62.85 -43.29
N THR A 410 32.52 -62.00 -44.32
CA THR A 410 32.86 -60.57 -44.23
C THR A 410 31.89 -59.79 -43.35
N THR A 411 30.60 -60.16 -43.32
CA THR A 411 29.60 -59.54 -42.44
C THR A 411 29.92 -59.82 -40.97
N TYR A 412 30.17 -61.07 -40.58
CA TYR A 412 30.54 -61.40 -39.21
C TYR A 412 31.87 -60.76 -38.79
N ARG A 413 32.84 -60.65 -39.70
CA ARG A 413 34.10 -59.92 -39.45
C ARG A 413 33.85 -58.44 -39.13
N ARG A 414 33.03 -57.75 -39.92
CA ARG A 414 32.67 -56.34 -39.67
C ARG A 414 31.93 -56.15 -38.35
N MET A 415 31.01 -57.06 -38.02
CA MET A 415 30.32 -57.04 -36.73
C MET A 415 31.31 -57.21 -35.56
N TYR A 416 32.26 -58.15 -35.69
CA TYR A 416 33.32 -58.35 -34.71
C TYR A 416 34.18 -57.10 -34.51
N GLU A 417 34.65 -56.47 -35.61
CA GLU A 417 35.44 -55.23 -35.57
C GLU A 417 34.67 -54.07 -34.90
N SER A 418 33.38 -53.94 -35.20
CA SER A 418 32.51 -52.91 -34.59
C SER A 418 32.33 -53.11 -33.08
N ILE A 419 32.01 -54.34 -32.64
CA ILE A 419 31.86 -54.67 -31.22
C ILE A 419 33.20 -54.48 -30.50
N LEU A 420 34.32 -54.82 -31.12
CA LEU A 420 35.65 -54.59 -30.55
C LEU A 420 35.92 -53.10 -30.32
N GLN A 421 35.58 -52.23 -31.29
CA GLN A 421 35.70 -50.78 -31.13
C GLN A 421 34.80 -50.25 -30.01
N GLN A 422 33.56 -50.74 -29.91
CA GLN A 422 32.65 -50.38 -28.81
C GLN A 422 33.17 -50.84 -27.45
N LEU A 423 33.74 -52.05 -27.37
CA LEU A 423 34.35 -52.58 -26.15
C LEU A 423 35.56 -51.76 -25.71
N ILE A 424 36.45 -51.39 -26.64
CA ILE A 424 37.59 -50.50 -26.34
C ILE A 424 37.09 -49.17 -25.78
N GLY A 425 36.04 -48.59 -26.39
CA GLY A 425 35.42 -47.36 -25.90
C GLY A 425 34.78 -47.52 -24.51
N ALA A 426 34.18 -48.68 -24.22
CA ALA A 426 33.61 -48.98 -22.90
C ALA A 426 34.70 -49.15 -21.82
N LEU A 427 35.78 -49.87 -22.13
CA LEU A 427 36.93 -50.09 -21.22
C LEU A 427 37.69 -48.79 -20.92
N GLN A 428 37.81 -47.89 -21.89
CA GLN A 428 38.37 -46.55 -21.67
C GLN A 428 37.55 -45.74 -20.66
N LYS A 429 36.21 -45.85 -20.70
CA LYS A 429 35.31 -45.18 -19.75
C LYS A 429 35.35 -45.81 -18.36
N GLU A 430 35.54 -47.12 -18.26
CA GLU A 430 35.73 -47.83 -17.00
C GLU A 430 37.01 -47.36 -16.28
N SER A 431 38.08 -47.09 -17.03
CA SER A 431 39.37 -46.65 -16.48
C SER A 431 39.36 -45.20 -15.94
N PHE A 432 38.47 -44.34 -16.45
CA PHE A 432 38.36 -42.93 -16.05
C PHE A 432 36.89 -42.48 -15.92
N PRO A 433 36.20 -42.85 -14.83
CA PRO A 433 34.86 -42.33 -14.57
C PRO A 433 34.95 -40.83 -14.24
N LEU A 434 34.70 -39.97 -15.23
CA LEU A 434 34.59 -38.52 -15.02
C LEU A 434 33.27 -38.20 -14.29
N GLY A 435 33.34 -37.37 -13.26
CA GLY A 435 32.17 -36.88 -12.54
C GLY A 435 31.51 -35.73 -13.28
N ASN A 436 30.24 -35.90 -13.68
CA ASN A 436 29.43 -34.81 -14.28
C ASN A 436 28.96 -33.77 -13.24
N VAL A 437 29.35 -33.95 -11.97
CA VAL A 437 28.98 -33.08 -10.85
C VAL A 437 30.25 -32.70 -10.10
N ARG A 438 30.43 -31.41 -9.85
CA ARG A 438 31.54 -30.91 -9.03
C ARG A 438 31.08 -29.86 -8.03
N VAL A 439 31.75 -29.82 -6.88
CA VAL A 439 31.51 -28.81 -5.85
C VAL A 439 32.04 -27.45 -6.33
N VAL A 440 31.15 -26.45 -6.39
CA VAL A 440 31.50 -25.05 -6.68
C VAL A 440 31.92 -24.35 -5.40
N THR A 441 31.13 -24.53 -4.34
CA THR A 441 31.40 -23.97 -3.02
C THR A 441 31.03 -24.99 -1.96
N ALA A 442 32.00 -25.42 -1.15
CA ALA A 442 31.74 -26.22 0.03
C ALA A 442 30.94 -25.41 1.07
N ALA A 443 30.15 -26.09 1.88
CA ALA A 443 29.41 -25.48 2.98
C ALA A 443 30.39 -24.97 4.04
N ALA A 444 30.34 -23.65 4.27
CA ALA A 444 31.05 -22.97 5.35
C ALA A 444 30.20 -22.90 6.62
N VAL A 445 30.85 -22.76 7.77
CA VAL A 445 30.17 -22.61 9.07
C VAL A 445 29.42 -21.27 9.09
N PRO A 446 28.08 -21.27 9.26
CA PRO A 446 27.28 -20.06 9.24
C PRO A 446 27.58 -19.18 10.47
N LEU A 447 27.92 -17.91 10.22
CA LEU A 447 28.26 -16.93 11.26
C LEU A 447 27.03 -16.36 11.99
N ALA A 448 25.82 -16.57 11.45
CA ALA A 448 24.59 -16.02 11.98
C ALA A 448 23.47 -17.06 11.96
N LYS A 449 22.59 -17.01 12.96
CA LYS A 449 21.40 -17.85 13.02
C LYS A 449 20.43 -17.52 11.87
N THR A 450 19.91 -18.55 11.24
CA THR A 450 18.88 -18.44 10.20
C THR A 450 17.51 -18.14 10.82
N TRP A 451 17.22 -18.70 12.00
CA TRP A 451 15.97 -18.49 12.73
C TRP A 451 16.20 -18.49 14.25
N PRO A 452 15.44 -17.74 15.07
CA PRO A 452 14.47 -16.68 14.73
C PRO A 452 15.13 -15.34 14.36
N LYS A 453 14.60 -14.66 13.33
CA LYS A 453 15.11 -13.35 12.85
C LYS A 453 14.48 -12.20 13.62
N SER A 454 15.30 -11.40 14.34
CA SER A 454 14.83 -10.22 15.09
C SER A 454 14.13 -9.19 14.19
N SER A 455 14.60 -9.06 12.94
CA SER A 455 14.02 -8.18 11.93
C SER A 455 12.59 -8.55 11.51
N PHE A 456 12.13 -9.77 11.80
CA PHE A 456 10.78 -10.23 11.46
C PHE A 456 9.90 -10.37 12.71
N VAL A 457 10.42 -11.02 13.77
CA VAL A 457 9.64 -11.34 14.97
C VAL A 457 9.22 -10.09 15.75
N LEU A 458 10.11 -9.11 15.93
CA LEU A 458 9.80 -7.91 16.72
C LEU A 458 8.77 -6.99 16.05
N PRO A 459 8.89 -6.65 14.74
CA PRO A 459 7.85 -5.87 14.07
C PRO A 459 6.50 -6.59 14.02
N PHE A 460 6.51 -7.90 13.81
CA PHE A 460 5.28 -8.70 13.73
C PHE A 460 4.53 -8.70 15.07
N THR A 461 5.23 -8.96 16.18
CA THR A 461 4.64 -8.96 17.52
C THR A 461 4.22 -7.55 17.98
N ALA A 462 4.98 -6.51 17.60
CA ALA A 462 4.57 -5.12 17.82
C ALA A 462 3.29 -4.76 17.04
N MET A 463 3.16 -5.24 15.79
CA MET A 463 1.97 -5.01 14.97
C MET A 463 0.73 -5.70 15.55
N LEU A 464 0.88 -6.95 16.02
CA LEU A 464 -0.21 -7.65 16.73
C LEU A 464 -0.62 -6.93 18.02
N GLY A 465 0.36 -6.44 18.80
CA GLY A 465 0.10 -5.62 19.98
C GLY A 465 -0.67 -4.34 19.62
N LEU A 466 -0.25 -3.62 18.58
CA LEU A 466 -0.95 -2.42 18.13
C LEU A 466 -2.39 -2.72 17.68
N ALA A 467 -2.61 -3.80 16.93
CA ALA A 467 -3.95 -4.21 16.48
C ALA A 467 -4.87 -4.52 17.67
N ALA A 468 -4.38 -5.25 18.67
CA ALA A 468 -5.10 -5.49 19.92
C ALA A 468 -5.40 -4.18 20.68
N GLY A 469 -4.45 -3.24 20.69
CA GLY A 469 -4.63 -1.91 21.26
C GLY A 469 -5.72 -1.09 20.56
N VAL A 470 -5.79 -1.13 19.23
CA VAL A 470 -6.85 -0.47 18.44
C VAL A 470 -8.22 -1.07 18.78
N MET A 471 -8.32 -2.39 18.83
CA MET A 471 -9.56 -3.07 19.20
C MET A 471 -10.02 -2.70 20.62
N ALA A 472 -9.11 -2.70 21.60
CA ALA A 472 -9.42 -2.31 22.97
C ALA A 472 -9.84 -0.83 23.07
N ALA A 473 -9.22 0.06 22.29
CA ALA A 473 -9.60 1.47 22.24
C ALA A 473 -11.01 1.67 21.64
N LEU A 474 -11.34 0.96 20.56
CA LEU A 474 -12.68 1.02 19.94
C LEU A 474 -13.76 0.49 20.89
N LEU A 475 -13.51 -0.60 21.61
CA LEU A 475 -14.43 -1.14 22.60
C LEU A 475 -14.66 -0.14 23.75
N ARG A 476 -13.60 0.53 24.22
CA ARG A 476 -13.72 1.56 25.26
C ARG A 476 -14.53 2.77 24.79
N ASP A 477 -14.34 3.20 23.55
CA ASP A 477 -15.05 4.37 23.00
C ASP A 477 -16.51 4.04 22.70
N GLY A 478 -16.80 2.83 22.22
CA GLY A 478 -18.17 2.35 21.97
C GLY A 478 -19.05 2.22 23.23
N LEU A 479 -18.43 2.13 24.41
CA LEU A 479 -19.12 2.08 25.71
C LEU A 479 -19.40 3.48 26.32
N ASP A 480 -18.85 4.56 25.75
CA ASP A 480 -19.01 5.92 26.29
C ASP A 480 -20.17 6.68 25.58
N ARG A 481 -21.37 6.73 26.21
CA ARG A 481 -22.62 7.25 25.61
C ARG A 481 -23.00 8.70 25.99
N ARG A 482 -22.04 9.54 26.40
CA ARG A 482 -22.34 10.90 26.94
C ARG A 482 -22.74 11.93 25.86
N VAL A 483 -23.65 12.86 26.20
CA VAL A 483 -24.10 13.95 25.31
C VAL A 483 -22.99 14.99 25.18
N SER A 484 -22.29 15.07 24.04
CA SER A 484 -21.29 16.13 23.81
C SER A 484 -21.44 16.92 22.51
N SER A 485 -22.44 16.61 21.67
CA SER A 485 -22.61 17.28 20.37
C SER A 485 -24.03 17.79 20.15
N SER A 486 -24.16 19.10 19.88
CA SER A 486 -25.43 19.76 19.50
C SER A 486 -26.00 19.24 18.18
N GLU A 487 -25.14 18.72 17.30
CA GLU A 487 -25.54 18.12 16.02
C GLU A 487 -26.32 16.82 16.25
N LYS A 488 -25.92 16.06 17.27
CA LYS A 488 -26.57 14.80 17.66
C LYS A 488 -27.95 15.06 18.27
N LEU A 489 -28.07 16.10 19.10
CA LEU A 489 -29.34 16.53 19.72
C LEU A 489 -30.37 16.99 18.67
N ARG A 490 -29.96 17.77 17.66
CA ARG A 490 -30.86 18.23 16.60
C ARG A 490 -31.36 17.08 15.72
N ARG A 491 -30.48 16.11 15.40
CA ARG A 491 -30.84 14.94 14.58
C ARG A 491 -31.72 13.92 15.30
N GLU A 492 -31.46 13.66 16.59
CA GLU A 492 -32.18 12.63 17.35
C GLU A 492 -33.47 13.14 18.00
N LEU A 493 -33.54 14.41 18.43
CA LEU A 493 -34.68 14.96 19.19
C LEU A 493 -35.50 16.02 18.42
N GLY A 494 -35.02 16.53 17.28
CA GLY A 494 -35.76 17.50 16.46
C GLY A 494 -35.88 18.92 17.03
N ILE A 495 -35.22 19.23 18.15
CA ILE A 495 -35.32 20.54 18.83
C ILE A 495 -34.24 21.50 18.34
N SER A 496 -34.61 22.77 18.13
CA SER A 496 -33.69 23.86 17.77
C SER A 496 -32.76 24.21 18.94
N SER A 497 -31.45 24.25 18.71
CA SER A 497 -30.49 24.78 19.67
C SER A 497 -30.44 26.30 19.55
N LEU A 498 -30.76 27.02 20.63
CA LEU A 498 -30.79 28.49 20.68
C LEU A 498 -29.39 29.09 20.82
N GLY A 499 -28.42 28.32 21.34
CA GLY A 499 -27.04 28.76 21.46
C GLY A 499 -26.20 27.94 22.45
N HIS A 500 -24.89 28.16 22.37
CA HIS A 500 -23.87 27.59 23.25
C HIS A 500 -23.31 28.68 24.15
N VAL A 501 -23.54 28.57 25.46
CA VAL A 501 -22.99 29.50 26.46
C VAL A 501 -21.72 28.87 27.04
N PRO A 502 -20.54 29.50 26.88
CA PRO A 502 -19.27 28.96 27.37
C PRO A 502 -19.20 29.04 28.91
N VAL A 503 -18.31 28.24 29.52
CA VAL A 503 -18.01 28.38 30.96
C VAL A 503 -17.49 29.79 31.24
N TYR A 504 -18.12 30.51 32.15
CA TYR A 504 -17.62 31.81 32.62
C TYR A 504 -16.30 31.60 33.37
N ILE A 505 -15.23 32.23 32.89
CA ILE A 505 -13.91 32.26 33.52
C ILE A 505 -13.66 33.72 33.89
N SER A 506 -13.64 34.04 35.19
CA SER A 506 -13.36 35.43 35.62
C SER A 506 -12.03 35.91 35.04
N PRO A 507 -11.97 37.08 34.38
CA PRO A 507 -10.71 37.68 34.01
C PRO A 507 -9.95 38.06 35.29
N SER A 508 -8.80 37.44 35.52
CA SER A 508 -7.91 37.68 36.66
C SER A 508 -7.14 39.00 36.47
N PHE A 509 -7.86 40.13 36.44
CA PHE A 509 -7.27 41.47 36.30
C PHE A 509 -7.91 42.44 37.29
N LEU A 510 -7.61 42.24 38.58
CA LEU A 510 -7.61 43.30 39.58
C LEU A 510 -6.27 43.22 40.33
N PRO A 511 -5.42 44.26 40.30
CA PRO A 511 -4.18 44.28 41.06
C PRO A 511 -4.45 44.61 42.54
N GLY A 512 -3.99 43.72 43.43
CA GLY A 512 -3.44 44.03 44.76
C GLY A 512 -4.29 44.71 45.84
N ARG A 513 -4.38 44.03 47.00
CA ARG A 513 -4.62 44.57 48.36
C ARG A 513 -5.99 45.20 48.66
N MET A 514 -7.05 44.40 48.61
CA MET A 514 -8.21 44.49 49.53
C MET A 514 -9.06 43.23 49.36
N ALA A 515 -8.59 42.11 49.90
CA ALA A 515 -9.41 40.90 49.99
C ALA A 515 -9.05 40.15 51.28
N THR A 516 -9.10 40.87 52.40
CA THR A 516 -9.07 40.29 53.73
C THR A 516 -10.50 39.91 54.16
N ALA A 517 -10.67 38.62 54.41
CA ALA A 517 -11.44 38.03 55.49
C ALA A 517 -12.99 37.94 55.48
N ASN A 518 -13.77 38.43 54.50
CA ASN A 518 -15.25 38.27 54.55
C ASN A 518 -15.99 37.81 53.28
N ALA A 519 -15.31 37.23 52.28
CA ALA A 519 -15.90 37.00 50.95
C ALA A 519 -16.18 35.53 50.58
N GLY A 520 -16.68 34.72 51.52
CA GLY A 520 -17.15 33.35 51.22
C GLY A 520 -18.37 33.33 50.28
N TRP A 521 -19.31 34.26 50.48
CA TRP A 521 -20.53 34.38 49.66
C TRP A 521 -20.30 35.07 48.32
N ARG A 522 -19.43 36.08 48.25
CA ARG A 522 -19.22 36.90 47.02
C ARG A 522 -18.55 36.16 45.86
N ARG A 523 -17.82 35.05 46.09
CA ARG A 523 -17.18 34.27 45.00
C ARG A 523 -18.14 33.36 44.23
N THR A 524 -19.23 32.93 44.86
CA THR A 524 -20.17 31.94 44.29
C THR A 524 -21.24 32.59 43.39
N MET A 525 -21.48 33.90 43.53
CA MET A 525 -22.49 34.67 42.79
C MET A 525 -21.94 35.57 41.67
N LEU A 526 -20.62 35.56 41.44
CA LEU A 526 -19.93 36.35 40.39
C LEU A 526 -20.53 36.27 38.96
N PRO A 527 -21.15 35.17 38.50
CA PRO A 527 -21.68 35.12 37.14
C PRO A 527 -22.97 35.91 36.93
N LEU A 528 -23.70 36.31 37.98
CA LEU A 528 -25.06 36.88 37.88
C LEU A 528 -25.12 38.28 37.25
N ARG A 529 -23.99 39.01 37.23
CA ARG A 529 -23.85 40.36 36.64
C ARG A 529 -22.89 40.40 35.44
N SER A 530 -22.48 39.23 34.94
CA SER A 530 -21.38 39.13 33.97
C SER A 530 -21.59 39.88 32.64
N VAL A 531 -22.85 40.04 32.22
CA VAL A 531 -23.20 40.84 31.01
C VAL A 531 -22.91 42.33 31.22
N LEU A 532 -23.19 42.85 32.42
CA LEU A 532 -22.92 44.26 32.76
C LEU A 532 -21.43 44.49 33.04
N ASP A 533 -20.78 43.56 33.75
CA ASP A 533 -19.37 43.72 34.14
C ASP A 533 -18.41 43.46 32.97
N THR A 534 -18.77 42.59 32.03
CA THR A 534 -17.95 42.22 30.87
C THR A 534 -18.76 42.16 29.57
N PRO A 535 -19.22 43.29 29.02
CA PRO A 535 -20.18 43.32 27.91
C PRO A 535 -19.63 42.76 26.59
N TYR A 536 -18.31 42.67 26.41
CA TYR A 536 -17.68 42.12 25.21
C TYR A 536 -17.08 40.71 25.42
N SER A 537 -17.43 40.03 26.51
CA SER A 537 -16.96 38.66 26.76
C SER A 537 -17.62 37.65 25.81
N GLN A 538 -16.99 36.49 25.63
CA GLN A 538 -17.59 35.39 24.85
C GLN A 538 -18.91 34.91 25.46
N PHE A 539 -19.09 35.06 26.77
CA PHE A 539 -20.32 34.74 27.47
C PHE A 539 -21.44 35.72 27.10
N SER A 540 -21.17 37.03 27.14
CA SER A 540 -22.13 38.08 26.78
C SER A 540 -22.53 38.02 25.30
N GLU A 541 -21.57 37.75 24.40
CA GLU A 541 -21.85 37.52 22.97
C GLU A 541 -22.70 36.27 22.72
N ALA A 542 -22.47 35.19 23.46
CA ALA A 542 -23.30 34.00 23.37
C ALA A 542 -24.74 34.29 23.82
N LEU A 543 -24.93 35.05 24.91
CA LEU A 543 -26.25 35.47 25.38
C LEU A 543 -26.97 36.43 24.43
N ARG A 544 -26.26 37.36 23.77
CA ARG A 544 -26.85 38.16 22.67
C ARG A 544 -27.36 37.30 21.52
N GLY A 545 -26.61 36.26 21.16
CA GLY A 545 -27.03 35.28 20.15
C GLY A 545 -28.29 34.50 20.56
N VAL A 546 -28.37 34.09 21.83
CA VAL A 546 -29.56 33.45 22.41
C VAL A 546 -30.75 34.42 22.39
N LYS A 547 -30.56 35.67 22.84
CA LYS A 547 -31.57 36.73 22.80
C LYS A 547 -32.13 36.93 21.39
N HIS A 548 -31.28 37.10 20.38
CA HIS A 548 -31.75 37.27 19.00
C HIS A 548 -32.55 36.08 18.48
N SER A 549 -32.19 34.87 18.92
CA SER A 549 -32.90 33.64 18.54
C SER A 549 -34.28 33.59 19.22
N ILE A 550 -34.38 34.03 20.48
CA ILE A 550 -35.65 34.20 21.21
C ILE A 550 -36.51 35.29 20.55
N ASP A 551 -35.97 36.48 20.31
CA ASP A 551 -36.68 37.61 19.68
C ASP A 551 -37.25 37.23 18.30
N SER A 552 -36.55 36.35 17.56
CA SER A 552 -37.01 35.86 16.25
C SER A 552 -38.19 34.89 16.32
N ALA A 553 -38.43 34.26 17.46
CA ALA A 553 -39.52 33.31 17.66
C ALA A 553 -40.86 34.01 17.98
N PHE A 554 -40.84 35.29 18.34
CA PHE A 554 -42.03 36.08 18.69
C PHE A 554 -42.34 37.15 17.63
N PRO A 555 -43.62 37.54 17.44
CA PRO A 555 -43.99 38.64 16.56
C PRO A 555 -43.40 39.99 17.04
N PRO A 556 -43.04 40.91 16.12
CA PRO A 556 -42.52 42.23 16.50
C PRO A 556 -43.56 43.00 17.33
N ASN A 557 -43.13 43.50 18.49
CA ASN A 557 -43.91 44.28 19.47
C ASN A 557 -44.97 43.52 20.30
N ALA A 558 -45.01 42.18 20.28
CA ALA A 558 -45.80 41.43 21.26
C ALA A 558 -45.12 41.44 22.65
N PRO A 559 -45.89 41.48 23.76
CA PRO A 559 -45.33 41.19 25.08
C PRO A 559 -44.86 39.73 25.10
N MET A 560 -43.67 39.47 25.63
CA MET A 560 -43.05 38.14 25.65
C MET A 560 -43.00 37.60 27.08
N VAL A 561 -43.65 36.47 27.34
CA VAL A 561 -43.57 35.76 28.63
C VAL A 561 -42.79 34.45 28.45
N ILE A 562 -41.55 34.43 28.92
CA ILE A 562 -40.59 33.34 28.67
C ILE A 562 -40.20 32.67 29.98
N GLY A 563 -40.33 31.35 30.05
CA GLY A 563 -39.82 30.56 31.18
C GLY A 563 -38.45 29.96 30.90
N ILE A 564 -37.58 29.97 31.90
CA ILE A 564 -36.28 29.31 31.86
C ILE A 564 -36.27 28.17 32.88
N THR A 565 -35.98 26.95 32.42
CA THR A 565 -35.90 25.75 33.27
C THR A 565 -34.73 24.86 32.83
N SER A 566 -34.44 23.81 33.59
CA SER A 566 -33.43 22.79 33.29
C SER A 566 -33.94 21.39 33.63
N VAL A 567 -33.28 20.35 33.11
CA VAL A 567 -33.67 18.96 33.40
C VAL A 567 -33.32 18.60 34.84
N GLY A 568 -32.09 18.89 35.27
CA GLY A 568 -31.65 18.73 36.65
C GLY A 568 -31.23 20.04 37.33
N THR A 569 -31.01 19.97 38.64
CA THR A 569 -30.47 21.07 39.45
C THR A 569 -29.00 21.37 39.13
N GLY A 570 -28.62 22.66 39.21
CA GLY A 570 -27.21 23.09 39.09
C GLY A 570 -26.69 23.31 37.66
N GLU A 571 -27.57 23.31 36.66
CA GLU A 571 -27.24 23.51 35.25
C GLU A 571 -27.08 24.99 34.83
N GLY A 572 -27.41 25.93 35.73
CA GLY A 572 -27.20 27.37 35.54
C GLY A 572 -28.41 28.16 35.00
N LYS A 573 -29.63 27.65 35.21
CA LYS A 573 -30.92 28.29 34.86
C LYS A 573 -31.03 29.74 35.34
N THR A 574 -30.90 29.97 36.65
CA THR A 574 -30.94 31.27 37.31
C THR A 574 -29.85 32.21 36.78
N THR A 575 -28.65 31.67 36.51
CA THR A 575 -27.56 32.45 35.93
C THR A 575 -27.90 32.98 34.54
N ILE A 576 -28.48 32.15 33.68
CA ILE A 576 -28.89 32.57 32.34
C ILE A 576 -30.09 33.53 32.43
N ALA A 577 -31.06 33.26 33.31
CA ALA A 577 -32.24 34.10 33.49
C ALA A 577 -31.88 35.54 33.92
N THR A 578 -31.05 35.69 34.95
CA THR A 578 -30.63 37.01 35.45
C THR A 578 -29.82 37.79 34.40
N ASN A 579 -28.82 37.16 33.76
CA ASN A 579 -28.00 37.84 32.76
C ASN A 579 -28.79 38.20 31.49
N LEU A 580 -29.76 37.37 31.10
CA LEU A 580 -30.64 37.66 29.98
C LEU A 580 -31.57 38.84 30.31
N ALA A 581 -32.13 38.91 31.52
CA ALA A 581 -32.96 40.02 31.96
C ALA A 581 -32.19 41.35 31.96
N GLN A 582 -30.96 41.36 32.50
CA GLN A 582 -30.06 42.50 32.47
C GLN A 582 -29.72 42.94 31.04
N LEU A 583 -29.50 41.97 30.13
CA LEU A 583 -29.22 42.26 28.72
C LEU A 583 -30.38 42.98 28.04
N TYR A 584 -31.63 42.52 28.25
CA TYR A 584 -32.79 43.18 27.69
C TYR A 584 -33.01 44.59 28.29
N GLN A 585 -32.80 44.76 29.60
CA GLN A 585 -32.94 46.05 30.26
C GLN A 585 -31.91 47.07 29.73
N HIS A 586 -30.65 46.67 29.58
CA HIS A 586 -29.59 47.53 29.05
C HIS A 586 -29.79 47.91 27.57
N GLU A 587 -30.52 47.10 26.79
CA GLU A 587 -30.92 47.43 25.42
C GLU A 587 -32.20 48.30 25.36
N GLY A 588 -32.71 48.76 26.50
CA GLY A 588 -33.83 49.69 26.60
C GLY A 588 -35.22 49.03 26.56
N ALA A 589 -35.32 47.70 26.72
CA ALA A 589 -36.61 47.02 26.84
C ALA A 589 -37.12 47.07 28.29
N SER A 590 -38.43 47.26 28.48
CA SER A 590 -39.06 47.12 29.79
C SER A 590 -39.13 45.63 30.16
N VAL A 591 -38.32 45.22 31.14
CA VAL A 591 -38.17 43.83 31.56
C VAL A 591 -38.45 43.67 33.04
N VAL A 592 -39.10 42.57 33.40
CA VAL A 592 -39.26 42.12 34.78
C VAL A 592 -38.83 40.65 34.87
N LEU A 593 -38.15 40.32 35.97
CA LEU A 593 -37.74 38.96 36.30
C LEU A 593 -38.62 38.44 37.43
N VAL A 594 -39.17 37.24 37.29
CA VAL A 594 -40.05 36.62 38.30
C VAL A 594 -39.39 35.37 38.81
N ASP A 595 -39.18 35.27 40.12
CA ASP A 595 -38.71 34.03 40.75
C ASP A 595 -39.91 33.10 40.97
N ALA A 596 -39.96 32.02 40.19
CA ALA A 596 -40.96 30.96 40.32
C ALA A 596 -40.31 29.63 40.74
N ASP A 597 -39.12 29.66 41.35
CA ASP A 597 -38.49 28.51 42.01
C ASP A 597 -38.92 28.46 43.48
N PHE A 598 -40.16 28.03 43.74
CA PHE A 598 -40.72 27.89 45.09
C PHE A 598 -39.98 26.86 45.99
N LEU A 599 -39.07 26.05 45.42
CA LEU A 599 -38.32 25.04 46.17
C LEU A 599 -37.03 25.60 46.76
N ASN A 600 -36.24 26.32 45.96
CA ASN A 600 -34.92 26.80 46.35
C ASN A 600 -34.83 28.33 46.46
N ALA A 601 -35.79 29.06 45.86
CA ALA A 601 -35.93 30.53 45.87
C ALA A 601 -34.60 31.28 45.73
N ARG A 602 -33.71 30.79 44.86
CA ARG A 602 -32.31 31.26 44.80
C ARG A 602 -32.23 32.71 44.35
N LEU A 603 -33.10 33.12 43.44
CA LEU A 603 -33.14 34.48 42.96
C LEU A 603 -33.68 35.43 44.05
N SER A 604 -34.74 35.01 44.77
CA SER A 604 -35.30 35.76 45.89
C SER A 604 -34.28 36.00 47.00
N CYS A 605 -33.54 34.96 47.40
CA CYS A 605 -32.45 35.07 48.37
C CYS A 605 -31.35 36.04 47.93
N VAL A 606 -30.95 36.01 46.65
CA VAL A 606 -29.94 36.94 46.12
C VAL A 606 -30.43 38.40 46.14
N VAL A 607 -31.71 38.61 45.80
CA VAL A 607 -32.29 39.96 45.72
C VAL A 607 -32.47 40.58 47.09
N THR A 608 -32.94 39.81 48.09
CA THR A 608 -33.15 40.31 49.46
C THR A 608 -31.84 40.59 50.20
N GLU A 609 -30.79 39.80 49.97
CA GLU A 609 -29.51 39.94 50.68
C GLU A 609 -28.54 40.91 49.97
N ALA A 610 -28.56 40.98 48.64
CA ALA A 610 -27.56 41.71 47.85
C ALA A 610 -28.06 42.24 46.50
N GLY A 611 -29.38 42.47 46.33
CA GLY A 611 -29.98 42.83 45.03
C GLY A 611 -29.32 44.03 44.34
N THR A 612 -29.08 45.12 45.08
CA THR A 612 -28.47 46.35 44.55
C THR A 612 -27.04 46.15 44.05
N ASP A 613 -26.25 45.28 44.71
CA ASP A 613 -24.89 44.91 44.28
C ASP A 613 -24.89 44.19 42.92
N PHE A 614 -25.97 43.48 42.58
CA PHE A 614 -26.13 42.74 41.31
C PHE A 614 -27.00 43.45 40.28
N GLY A 615 -27.40 44.70 40.51
CA GLY A 615 -28.24 45.47 39.59
C GLY A 615 -29.67 44.93 39.49
N MET A 616 -30.22 44.44 40.60
CA MET A 616 -31.59 43.94 40.74
C MET A 616 -32.30 44.67 41.88
N GLU A 617 -33.60 44.84 41.79
CA GLU A 617 -34.41 45.55 42.78
C GLU A 617 -35.70 44.78 43.05
N ALA A 618 -36.04 44.58 44.33
CA ALA A 618 -37.27 43.87 44.69
C ALA A 618 -38.48 44.74 44.34
N LEU A 619 -39.42 44.20 43.55
CA LEU A 619 -40.65 44.87 43.16
C LEU A 619 -41.81 44.41 44.04
N SER A 620 -42.39 45.33 44.80
CA SER A 620 -43.67 45.12 45.50
C SER A 620 -44.83 45.28 44.53
N ILE A 621 -45.74 44.29 44.49
CA ILE A 621 -46.88 44.28 43.57
C ILE A 621 -47.91 45.38 43.90
N ASN A 622 -47.91 45.88 45.15
CA ASN A 622 -48.80 46.97 45.58
C ASN A 622 -48.42 48.34 45.00
N ASP A 623 -47.19 48.50 44.50
CA ASP A 623 -46.71 49.74 43.86
C ASP A 623 -47.11 49.84 42.37
N VAL A 624 -47.82 48.83 41.84
CA VAL A 624 -48.35 48.82 40.47
C VAL A 624 -49.76 49.43 40.46
N PRO A 625 -50.00 50.61 39.85
CA PRO A 625 -51.32 51.26 39.87
C PRO A 625 -52.38 50.38 39.19
N ARG A 626 -53.41 49.98 39.92
CA ARG A 626 -54.56 49.24 39.36
C ARG A 626 -55.40 50.19 38.51
N ARG A 627 -55.41 49.99 37.19
CA ARG A 627 -56.19 50.81 36.23
C ARG A 627 -57.73 50.73 36.40
N TYR A 628 -58.22 49.87 37.29
CA TYR A 628 -59.63 49.83 37.70
C TYR A 628 -59.72 49.46 39.18
N ALA A 629 -60.02 50.43 40.04
CA ALA A 629 -60.54 50.15 41.37
C ALA A 629 -62.07 50.18 41.28
N VAL A 630 -62.72 49.03 41.49
CA VAL A 630 -64.16 48.99 41.75
C VAL A 630 -64.32 49.22 43.24
N ALA A 631 -64.67 50.45 43.63
CA ALA A 631 -65.14 50.75 44.97
C ALA A 631 -66.66 50.48 45.05
N HIS A 632 -67.08 49.71 46.04
CA HIS A 632 -68.48 49.54 46.41
C HIS A 632 -68.83 50.51 47.54
N GLU A 633 -69.50 51.61 47.20
CA GLU A 633 -70.35 52.35 48.14
C GLU A 633 -71.63 52.76 47.41
N GLY A 634 -72.79 52.39 47.97
CA GLY A 634 -74.06 53.06 47.70
C GLY A 634 -74.56 53.12 46.24
N GLY A 635 -74.62 51.99 45.53
CA GLY A 635 -75.70 51.75 44.54
C GLY A 635 -75.75 52.53 43.22
N VAL A 636 -74.75 53.32 42.81
CA VAL A 636 -74.70 53.90 41.45
C VAL A 636 -73.31 53.79 40.83
N LEU A 637 -73.23 53.17 39.64
CA LEU A 637 -72.02 53.03 38.83
C LEU A 637 -71.73 54.35 38.10
N VAL A 638 -70.62 55.02 38.44
CA VAL A 638 -70.05 56.09 37.61
C VAL A 638 -68.59 55.78 37.33
N ALA A 639 -68.29 55.43 36.08
CA ALA A 639 -66.93 55.30 35.58
C ALA A 639 -66.33 56.70 35.40
N LYS A 640 -65.45 57.11 36.32
CA LYS A 640 -64.65 58.32 36.16
C LYS A 640 -63.30 57.92 35.56
N ALA A 641 -63.10 58.25 34.29
CA ALA A 641 -61.80 58.18 33.65
C ALA A 641 -60.95 59.36 34.13
N GLU A 642 -59.99 59.12 35.01
CA GLU A 642 -58.99 60.12 35.35
C GLU A 642 -57.88 60.13 34.30
N HIS A 643 -57.79 61.31 33.69
CA HIS A 643 -56.69 61.99 33.00
C HIS A 643 -55.35 61.24 32.90
N GLU A 644 -54.83 61.17 31.68
CA GLU A 644 -53.43 60.83 31.39
C GLU A 644 -52.48 61.81 32.11
N PRO A 645 -51.51 61.33 32.91
CA PRO A 645 -50.22 61.96 32.98
C PRO A 645 -49.37 61.45 31.82
N GLU A 646 -48.77 62.39 31.11
CA GLU A 646 -47.75 62.16 30.11
C GLU A 646 -46.75 61.10 30.57
N ALA A 647 -46.31 60.27 29.63
CA ALA A 647 -45.29 59.26 29.84
C ALA A 647 -44.00 59.91 30.36
N GLU A 648 -43.85 59.98 31.69
CA GLU A 648 -42.55 60.11 32.33
C GLU A 648 -41.72 58.93 31.84
N VAL A 649 -40.78 59.25 30.97
CA VAL A 649 -39.64 58.43 30.64
C VAL A 649 -38.92 58.16 31.95
N MET A 650 -39.24 57.01 32.55
CA MET A 650 -38.58 56.52 33.76
C MET A 650 -37.09 56.48 33.47
N GLN A 651 -36.37 57.44 34.05
CA GLN A 651 -34.94 57.63 33.84
C GLN A 651 -34.20 56.34 34.19
N ALA A 652 -33.25 55.99 33.33
CA ALA A 652 -32.52 54.73 33.30
C ALA A 652 -31.45 54.61 34.40
N HIS A 653 -31.85 54.69 35.67
CA HIS A 653 -30.97 54.44 36.82
C HIS A 653 -31.65 53.61 37.93
N GLY A 654 -32.31 52.50 37.57
CA GLY A 654 -32.83 51.48 38.50
C GLY A 654 -32.45 50.07 38.05
N GLY A 655 -32.27 49.14 38.99
CA GLY A 655 -31.92 47.74 38.71
C GLY A 655 -33.03 47.00 37.96
N VAL A 656 -32.79 45.75 37.53
CA VAL A 656 -33.85 44.89 36.98
C VAL A 656 -34.90 44.67 38.08
N PRO A 657 -36.19 45.01 37.87
CA PRO A 657 -37.21 44.72 38.86
C PRO A 657 -37.42 43.20 38.95
N VAL A 658 -37.39 42.68 40.17
CA VAL A 658 -37.56 41.25 40.47
C VAL A 658 -38.74 41.03 41.38
N VAL A 659 -39.67 40.17 40.97
CA VAL A 659 -40.75 39.67 41.84
C VAL A 659 -40.22 38.45 42.58
N THR A 660 -40.16 38.55 43.91
CA THR A 660 -39.66 37.51 44.81
C THR A 660 -40.78 36.54 45.21
N VAL A 661 -40.42 35.29 45.53
CA VAL A 661 -41.36 34.27 46.00
C VAL A 661 -42.20 34.76 47.19
N ASP A 662 -41.58 35.45 48.15
CA ASP A 662 -42.26 36.00 49.33
C ASP A 662 -43.38 37.00 48.97
N GLU A 663 -43.26 37.72 47.85
CA GLU A 663 -44.29 38.66 47.39
C GLU A 663 -45.46 37.90 46.75
N THR A 664 -45.15 36.86 45.96
CA THR A 664 -46.16 35.96 45.39
C THR A 664 -46.90 35.15 46.46
N GLU A 665 -46.25 34.82 47.59
CA GLU A 665 -46.91 34.18 48.72
C GLU A 665 -47.83 35.13 49.49
N LYS A 666 -47.44 36.40 49.65
CA LYS A 666 -48.27 37.44 50.30
C LYS A 666 -49.53 37.79 49.50
N SER A 667 -49.52 37.61 48.18
CA SER A 667 -50.67 37.89 47.31
C SER A 667 -51.73 36.78 47.32
N VAL A 668 -51.45 35.64 47.97
CA VAL A 668 -52.39 34.52 48.14
C VAL A 668 -53.51 34.91 49.10
N THR A 669 -54.77 34.73 48.68
CA THR A 669 -55.93 34.88 49.57
C THR A 669 -55.90 33.80 50.67
N ALA A 670 -56.14 34.21 51.92
CA ALA A 670 -55.86 33.48 53.17
C ALA A 670 -56.44 32.05 53.35
N PHE A 671 -57.11 31.47 52.36
CA PHE A 671 -57.81 30.18 52.46
C PHE A 671 -57.29 29.07 51.53
N GLN A 672 -56.20 29.26 50.77
CA GLN A 672 -55.67 28.21 49.88
C GLN A 672 -54.22 27.82 50.20
N ARG A 673 -54.03 26.58 50.69
CA ARG A 673 -52.72 26.01 51.08
C ARG A 673 -51.73 25.79 49.93
N TYR A 674 -52.18 25.91 48.68
CA TYR A 674 -51.40 25.86 47.44
C TYR A 674 -51.85 26.98 46.46
N GLY A 675 -52.27 28.12 47.00
CA GLY A 675 -52.79 29.25 46.22
C GLY A 675 -51.74 30.06 45.47
N HIS A 676 -50.45 29.71 45.59
CA HIS A 676 -49.32 30.40 44.98
C HIS A 676 -49.32 30.32 43.44
N LEU A 677 -49.81 29.23 42.85
CA LEU A 677 -49.88 29.08 41.38
C LEU A 677 -50.95 29.98 40.72
N PRO A 678 -52.21 30.04 41.22
CA PRO A 678 -53.19 31.02 40.77
C PRO A 678 -52.75 32.48 41.01
N ALA A 679 -52.09 32.75 42.14
CA ALA A 679 -51.54 34.07 42.45
C ALA A 679 -50.46 34.49 41.44
N LEU A 680 -49.48 33.60 41.19
CA LEU A 680 -48.44 33.80 40.18
C LEU A 680 -49.03 34.02 38.78
N LYS A 681 -50.11 33.32 38.43
CA LYS A 681 -50.80 33.53 37.16
C LYS A 681 -51.39 34.94 37.06
N ALA A 682 -52.11 35.38 38.10
CA ALA A 682 -52.68 36.73 38.14
C ALA A 682 -51.58 37.82 38.10
N GLU A 683 -50.44 37.57 38.74
CA GLU A 683 -49.27 38.45 38.69
C GLU A 683 -48.65 38.53 37.29
N ILE A 684 -48.41 37.38 36.64
CA ILE A 684 -47.88 37.33 35.26
C ILE A 684 -48.83 38.08 34.31
N ASP A 685 -50.16 37.92 34.46
CA ASP A 685 -51.16 38.62 33.64
C ASP A 685 -51.15 40.15 33.86
N LEU A 686 -50.84 40.63 35.07
CA LEU A 686 -50.66 42.05 35.36
C LEU A 686 -49.33 42.57 34.78
N LEU A 687 -48.24 41.84 34.99
CA LEU A 687 -46.90 42.21 34.53
C LEU A 687 -46.82 42.26 33.01
N ARG A 688 -47.49 41.34 32.31
CA ARG A 688 -47.56 41.29 30.84
C ARG A 688 -48.16 42.56 30.23
N ARG A 689 -48.98 43.31 30.97
CA ARG A 689 -49.58 44.58 30.49
C ARG A 689 -48.63 45.77 30.65
N ARG A 690 -47.62 45.68 31.52
CA ARG A 690 -46.71 46.79 31.85
C ARG A 690 -45.32 46.61 31.26
N TYR A 691 -44.81 45.38 31.23
CA TYR A 691 -43.48 45.04 30.74
C TYR A 691 -43.56 44.36 29.38
N LYS A 692 -42.62 44.72 28.49
CA LYS A 692 -42.49 44.10 27.18
C LYS A 692 -41.95 42.68 27.28
N VAL A 693 -41.09 42.41 28.27
CA VAL A 693 -40.47 41.10 28.50
C VAL A 693 -40.66 40.69 29.95
N VAL A 694 -41.25 39.52 30.16
CA VAL A 694 -41.39 38.87 31.47
C VAL A 694 -40.58 37.58 31.42
N ILE A 695 -39.51 37.50 32.21
CA ILE A 695 -38.67 36.31 32.31
C ILE A 695 -39.02 35.61 33.63
N VAL A 696 -39.37 34.33 33.56
CA VAL A 696 -39.74 33.53 34.74
C VAL A 696 -38.64 32.49 34.99
N ASP A 697 -37.90 32.61 36.10
CA ASP A 697 -36.93 31.59 36.54
C ASP A 697 -37.70 30.48 37.26
N MET A 698 -37.73 29.28 36.68
CA MET A 698 -38.51 28.15 37.19
C MET A 698 -37.60 27.08 37.80
N SER A 699 -38.14 26.29 38.72
CA SER A 699 -37.47 25.09 39.25
C SER A 699 -37.03 24.11 38.14
N ALA A 700 -36.10 23.22 38.48
CA ALA A 700 -35.73 22.13 37.57
C ALA A 700 -36.92 21.19 37.37
N PHE A 701 -37.11 20.73 36.14
CA PHE A 701 -38.31 20.02 35.73
C PHE A 701 -38.48 18.65 36.42
N GLU A 702 -37.39 17.90 36.61
CA GLU A 702 -37.44 16.62 37.35
C GLU A 702 -37.77 16.82 38.85
N ASP A 703 -37.46 17.99 39.40
CA ASP A 703 -37.49 18.25 40.84
C ASP A 703 -38.80 18.93 41.31
N SER A 704 -39.62 19.47 40.40
CA SER A 704 -40.81 20.27 40.74
C SER A 704 -42.02 20.04 39.83
N ALA A 705 -43.15 19.62 40.44
CA ALA A 705 -44.43 19.52 39.74
C ALA A 705 -45.00 20.91 39.34
N ASP A 706 -44.74 21.94 40.15
CA ASP A 706 -45.20 23.31 39.93
C ASP A 706 -44.70 23.87 38.60
N THR A 707 -43.48 23.49 38.19
CA THR A 707 -42.90 23.89 36.90
C THR A 707 -43.80 23.47 35.73
N ARG A 708 -44.41 22.28 35.78
CA ARG A 708 -45.32 21.80 34.72
C ARG A 708 -46.57 22.66 34.58
N VAL A 709 -47.09 23.17 35.70
CA VAL A 709 -48.26 24.03 35.73
C VAL A 709 -47.89 25.43 35.26
N ILE A 710 -46.76 25.98 35.73
CA ILE A 710 -46.25 27.30 35.33
C ILE A 710 -45.99 27.32 33.81
N CYS A 711 -45.50 26.23 33.22
CA CYS A 711 -45.32 26.09 31.77
C CYS A 711 -46.57 26.45 30.95
N THR A 712 -47.78 26.28 31.51
CA THR A 712 -49.05 26.60 30.83
C THR A 712 -49.40 28.09 30.85
N TYR A 713 -48.74 28.88 31.69
CA TYR A 713 -48.93 30.33 31.81
C TYR A 713 -47.97 31.13 30.91
N LEU A 714 -47.04 30.44 30.26
CA LEU A 714 -45.95 31.03 29.48
C LEU A 714 -46.20 30.88 27.97
N GLU A 715 -45.61 31.77 27.18
CA GLU A 715 -45.72 31.76 25.71
C GLU A 715 -44.58 30.97 25.05
N GLY A 716 -43.46 30.81 25.76
CA GLY A 716 -42.33 30.01 25.31
C GLY A 716 -41.41 29.57 26.44
N ILE A 717 -40.79 28.40 26.28
CA ILE A 717 -39.90 27.81 27.28
C ILE A 717 -38.52 27.57 26.70
N VAL A 718 -37.51 27.95 27.47
CA VAL A 718 -36.10 27.73 27.16
C VAL A 718 -35.55 26.72 28.15
N VAL A 719 -35.05 25.60 27.62
CA VAL A 719 -34.45 24.54 28.44
C VAL A 719 -32.94 24.70 28.46
N VAL A 720 -32.39 24.94 29.64
CA VAL A 720 -30.94 24.98 29.87
C VAL A 720 -30.46 23.56 30.12
N VAL A 721 -29.43 23.15 29.38
CA VAL A 721 -28.76 21.85 29.50
C VAL A 721 -27.29 22.10 29.83
N GLY A 722 -26.87 21.74 31.04
CA GLY A 722 -25.49 21.91 31.49
C GLY A 722 -24.61 20.67 31.26
N GLN A 723 -23.28 20.87 31.16
CA GLN A 723 -22.31 19.77 31.28
C GLN A 723 -22.19 19.30 32.75
N THR A 724 -23.08 18.42 33.16
CA THR A 724 -22.89 17.53 34.31
C THR A 724 -22.61 16.13 33.79
N ASN A 725 -21.68 15.40 34.44
CA ASN A 725 -21.23 14.04 34.11
C ASN A 725 -22.36 12.97 33.99
N LYS A 726 -23.64 13.36 34.15
CA LYS A 726 -24.83 12.52 34.31
C LYS A 726 -25.90 12.72 33.22
N MET A 727 -25.75 13.64 32.26
CA MET A 727 -26.78 13.89 31.22
C MET A 727 -26.56 12.97 30.00
N THR A 728 -27.48 12.03 29.76
CA THR A 728 -27.54 11.16 28.58
C THR A 728 -28.65 11.61 27.61
N VAL A 729 -28.57 11.21 26.33
CA VAL A 729 -29.63 11.55 25.35
C VAL A 729 -30.96 10.94 25.77
N GLU A 730 -30.92 9.71 26.28
CA GLU A 730 -32.09 8.98 26.80
C GLU A 730 -32.78 9.77 27.92
N ARG A 731 -32.03 10.25 28.92
CA ARG A 731 -32.61 11.02 30.03
C ARG A 731 -33.22 12.36 29.59
N LEU A 732 -32.57 13.06 28.66
CA LEU A 732 -33.11 14.29 28.08
C LEU A 732 -34.37 14.02 27.25
N SER A 733 -34.39 12.91 26.49
CA SER A 733 -35.55 12.46 25.73
C SER A 733 -36.72 12.11 26.65
N ASP A 734 -36.47 11.40 27.75
CA ASP A 734 -37.49 11.03 28.74
C ASP A 734 -38.05 12.27 29.45
N ALA A 735 -37.18 13.21 29.82
CA ALA A 735 -37.59 14.49 30.37
C ALA A 735 -38.47 15.26 29.37
N LEU A 736 -38.06 15.38 28.10
CA LEU A 736 -38.83 16.04 27.04
C LEU A 736 -40.15 15.33 26.72
N ALA A 737 -40.18 13.99 26.74
CA ALA A 737 -41.40 13.21 26.52
C ALA A 737 -42.47 13.52 27.58
N SER A 738 -42.06 13.81 28.81
CA SER A 738 -42.99 14.19 29.88
C SER A 738 -43.57 15.61 29.74
N PHE A 739 -43.01 16.48 28.88
CA PHE A 739 -43.64 17.76 28.50
C PHE A 739 -44.75 17.57 27.44
N GLY A 740 -44.70 16.49 26.65
CA GLY A 740 -45.48 16.31 25.43
C GLY A 740 -46.99 16.11 25.60
N THR A 741 -47.49 15.93 26.83
CA THR A 741 -48.93 15.80 27.10
C THR A 741 -49.66 17.14 27.22
N THR A 742 -48.92 18.24 27.34
CA THR A 742 -49.44 19.62 27.43
C THR A 742 -48.93 20.46 26.26
N THR A 743 -49.75 21.37 25.71
CA THR A 743 -49.39 22.23 24.56
C THR A 743 -48.36 23.30 24.97
N ILE A 744 -47.12 22.89 25.20
CA ILE A 744 -46.02 23.76 25.62
C ILE A 744 -45.15 24.09 24.40
N ASN A 745 -44.87 25.37 24.19
CA ASN A 745 -44.01 25.84 23.11
C ASN A 745 -42.55 25.91 23.57
N ILE A 746 -41.76 24.88 23.27
CA ILE A 746 -40.31 24.86 23.57
C ILE A 746 -39.58 25.67 22.48
N LEU A 747 -39.07 26.85 22.85
CA LEU A 747 -38.32 27.73 21.95
C LEU A 747 -36.98 27.13 21.54
N GLY A 748 -36.37 26.35 22.45
CA GLY A 748 -35.19 25.54 22.18
C GLY A 748 -34.30 25.32 23.39
N ILE A 749 -33.14 24.71 23.13
CA ILE A 749 -32.19 24.30 24.17
C ILE A 749 -30.96 25.22 24.19
N ILE A 750 -30.58 25.68 25.38
CA ILE A 750 -29.31 26.38 25.63
C ILE A 750 -28.32 25.38 26.24
N ALA A 751 -27.21 25.13 25.54
CA ALA A 751 -26.12 24.33 26.08
C ALA A 751 -25.19 25.22 26.92
N ASN A 752 -25.27 25.07 28.25
CA ASN A 752 -24.44 25.83 29.19
C ASN A 752 -23.14 25.06 29.52
N ARG A 753 -22.07 25.80 29.84
CA ARG A 753 -20.72 25.26 30.11
C ARG A 753 -20.10 24.53 28.91
N SER A 754 -20.37 25.00 27.69
CA SER A 754 -19.82 24.39 26.48
C SER A 754 -18.33 24.70 26.30
N HIS A 755 -17.51 23.65 26.13
CA HIS A 755 -16.10 23.78 25.77
C HIS A 755 -15.92 23.78 24.24
N GLU A 756 -16.49 24.76 23.53
CA GLU A 756 -16.25 24.90 22.08
C GLU A 756 -15.31 26.05 21.75
N ARG A 757 -14.14 25.71 21.18
CA ARG A 757 -13.29 26.66 20.46
C ARG A 757 -13.93 26.93 19.10
N ARG A 758 -14.60 28.09 18.93
CA ARG A 758 -15.27 28.44 17.66
C ARG A 758 -14.31 28.54 16.47
N HIS A 759 -14.79 27.97 15.36
CA HIS A 759 -14.23 28.01 14.01
C HIS A 759 -14.46 29.38 13.36
N HIS A 760 -13.38 30.04 12.95
CA HIS A 760 -13.40 31.33 12.26
C HIS A 760 -13.38 31.22 10.71
N GLN A 761 -13.85 30.11 10.13
CA GLN A 761 -13.51 29.74 8.73
C GLN A 761 -14.48 30.19 7.62
N ASP A 762 -15.78 30.43 7.89
CA ASP A 762 -16.75 30.56 6.78
C ASP A 762 -16.84 31.96 6.16
N LYS A 763 -16.59 33.05 6.90
CA LYS A 763 -16.58 34.41 6.31
C LYS A 763 -15.38 34.67 5.37
N ARG A 764 -14.29 33.89 5.46
CA ARG A 764 -13.12 34.03 4.57
C ARG A 764 -13.32 33.37 3.20
N LEU A 765 -14.21 32.38 3.08
CA LEU A 765 -14.41 31.63 1.83
C LEU A 765 -15.21 32.42 0.78
N LEU A 766 -16.16 33.24 1.21
CA LEU A 766 -16.97 34.10 0.32
C LEU A 766 -16.15 35.27 -0.24
N ARG A 767 -15.36 35.96 0.60
CA ARG A 767 -14.49 37.07 0.18
C ARG A 767 -13.40 36.61 -0.80
N ARG A 768 -12.80 35.43 -0.55
CA ARG A 768 -11.80 34.82 -1.46
C ARG A 768 -12.33 34.43 -2.84
N ARG A 769 -13.63 34.16 -2.99
CA ARG A 769 -14.21 33.80 -4.31
C ARG A 769 -14.37 35.03 -5.21
N GLN A 770 -14.64 36.21 -4.66
CA GLN A 770 -14.72 37.46 -5.41
C GLN A 770 -13.33 37.92 -5.89
N ASP A 771 -12.32 37.92 -5.02
CA ASP A 771 -10.93 38.30 -5.39
C ASP A 771 -10.38 37.45 -6.55
N ARG A 772 -10.68 36.15 -6.57
CA ARG A 772 -10.21 35.22 -7.62
C ARG A 772 -10.79 35.52 -9.00
N ARG A 773 -12.07 35.89 -9.09
CA ARG A 773 -12.70 36.24 -10.37
C ARG A 773 -12.12 37.54 -10.91
N GLN A 774 -11.87 38.52 -10.05
CA GLN A 774 -11.32 39.82 -10.43
C GLN A 774 -9.88 39.72 -10.91
N VAL A 775 -9.04 38.93 -10.24
CA VAL A 775 -7.65 38.70 -10.68
C VAL A 775 -7.58 37.90 -11.99
N ARG A 776 -8.42 36.87 -12.17
CA ARG A 776 -8.50 36.15 -13.47
C ARG A 776 -8.96 37.06 -14.61
N ALA A 777 -9.92 37.95 -14.36
CA ALA A 777 -10.36 38.93 -15.35
C ALA A 777 -9.27 39.98 -15.66
N SER A 778 -8.46 40.37 -14.67
CA SER A 778 -7.34 41.30 -14.86
C SER A 778 -6.17 40.63 -15.61
N ALA A 779 -5.84 39.39 -15.27
CA ALA A 779 -4.87 38.58 -15.99
C ALA A 779 -5.31 38.35 -17.45
N ARG A 780 -6.60 38.04 -17.70
CA ARG A 780 -7.15 37.93 -19.06
C ARG A 780 -7.09 39.24 -19.84
N ARG A 781 -7.27 40.40 -19.20
CA ARG A 781 -7.08 41.71 -19.83
C ARG A 781 -5.62 41.96 -20.21
N LEU A 782 -4.67 41.54 -19.37
CA LEU A 782 -3.24 41.62 -19.65
C LEU A 782 -2.78 40.64 -20.74
N THR A 783 -3.43 39.49 -20.89
CA THR A 783 -3.10 38.47 -21.91
C THR A 783 -3.89 38.61 -23.20
N GLY A 784 -5.05 39.27 -23.17
CA GLY A 784 -6.05 39.32 -24.25
C GLY A 784 -5.64 40.15 -25.48
N SER A 785 -4.47 40.80 -25.47
CA SER A 785 -3.96 41.57 -26.61
C SER A 785 -2.77 40.91 -27.32
N VAL A 786 -2.41 39.67 -26.98
CA VAL A 786 -1.11 39.06 -27.36
C VAL A 786 -1.28 37.79 -28.20
N THR A 787 -2.19 37.80 -29.17
CA THR A 787 -2.25 36.75 -30.20
C THR A 787 -1.55 37.25 -31.45
N GLY A 788 -0.31 36.81 -31.69
CA GLY A 788 0.42 37.05 -32.95
C GLY A 788 1.76 37.79 -32.87
N ARG A 789 2.18 38.30 -31.70
CA ARG A 789 3.56 38.82 -31.48
C ARG A 789 4.45 37.77 -30.81
N PRO A 790 5.77 37.75 -31.08
CA PRO A 790 6.71 36.94 -30.30
C PRO A 790 6.64 37.35 -28.82
N LEU A 791 6.64 36.36 -27.93
CA LEU A 791 6.58 36.59 -26.48
C LEU A 791 7.97 36.95 -25.97
N LYS A 792 8.05 37.91 -25.04
CA LYS A 792 9.32 38.23 -24.37
C LYS A 792 9.62 37.20 -23.29
N ILE A 793 10.64 36.36 -23.50
CA ILE A 793 11.05 35.28 -22.61
C ILE A 793 12.37 35.63 -21.93
N THR A 794 12.34 35.76 -20.60
CA THR A 794 13.53 35.92 -19.78
C THR A 794 13.88 34.61 -19.09
N LEU A 795 15.14 34.20 -19.19
CA LEU A 795 15.69 33.04 -18.51
C LEU A 795 16.27 33.44 -17.15
N GLY A 796 15.72 32.92 -16.05
CA GLY A 796 16.20 33.14 -14.70
C GLY A 796 17.00 31.93 -14.18
N ILE A 797 18.25 32.15 -13.79
CA ILE A 797 19.11 31.11 -13.19
C ILE A 797 19.54 31.57 -11.79
N ALA A 798 19.23 30.78 -10.77
CA ALA A 798 19.73 30.99 -9.42
C ALA A 798 20.86 29.99 -9.13
N SER A 799 22.04 30.47 -8.77
CA SER A 799 23.22 29.64 -8.53
C SER A 799 23.95 30.04 -7.25
N SER A 800 24.63 29.08 -6.62
CA SER A 800 25.46 29.30 -5.44
C SER A 800 26.56 28.24 -5.37
N GLY A 801 27.83 28.66 -5.42
CA GLY A 801 28.99 27.78 -5.29
C GLY A 801 29.18 26.78 -6.44
N ARG A 802 28.73 27.12 -7.66
CA ARG A 802 28.70 26.22 -8.84
C ARG A 802 29.30 26.86 -10.10
N ARG A 803 30.40 27.60 -9.93
CA ARG A 803 31.08 28.36 -11.01
C ARG A 803 31.33 27.54 -12.29
N ASP A 804 31.88 26.35 -12.16
CA ASP A 804 32.28 25.53 -13.33
C ASP A 804 31.09 25.00 -14.13
N ILE A 805 30.00 24.65 -13.42
CA ILE A 805 28.78 24.14 -14.05
C ILE A 805 28.07 25.29 -14.77
N LEU A 806 27.93 26.43 -14.11
CA LEU A 806 27.30 27.61 -14.71
C LEU A 806 28.03 28.07 -15.99
N SER A 807 29.36 28.04 -15.96
CA SER A 807 30.22 28.37 -17.12
C SER A 807 30.04 27.39 -18.29
N SER A 808 29.58 26.16 -18.01
CA SER A 808 29.30 25.14 -19.03
C SER A 808 27.87 25.25 -19.59
N ILE A 809 26.91 25.75 -18.82
CA ILE A 809 25.49 25.82 -19.23
C ILE A 809 25.17 27.07 -20.02
N LEU A 810 25.76 28.22 -19.68
CA LEU A 810 25.48 29.47 -20.41
C LEU A 810 25.73 29.35 -21.93
N PRO A 811 26.83 28.75 -22.41
CA PRO A 811 27.02 28.50 -23.84
C PRO A 811 25.97 27.55 -24.45
N HIS A 812 25.49 26.58 -23.68
CA HIS A 812 24.44 25.65 -24.12
C HIS A 812 23.10 26.36 -24.35
N VAL A 813 22.76 27.34 -23.51
CA VAL A 813 21.57 28.19 -23.71
C VAL A 813 21.67 28.98 -25.02
N ALA A 814 22.87 29.44 -25.39
CA ALA A 814 23.09 30.16 -26.64
C ALA A 814 22.87 29.29 -27.91
N SER A 815 22.87 27.96 -27.78
CA SER A 815 22.65 27.00 -28.86
C SER A 815 21.17 26.68 -29.15
N GLN A 816 20.23 27.28 -28.40
CA GLN A 816 18.80 27.07 -28.59
C GLN A 816 18.32 27.62 -29.94
N THR A 817 17.37 26.94 -30.59
CA THR A 817 16.77 27.36 -31.88
C THR A 817 16.12 28.73 -31.77
N ARG A 818 15.38 28.96 -30.68
CA ARG A 818 14.91 30.27 -30.20
C ARG A 818 15.76 30.69 -29.00
N LYS A 819 16.58 31.72 -29.17
CA LYS A 819 17.34 32.32 -28.05
C LYS A 819 16.39 33.03 -27.07
N PRO A 820 16.65 33.05 -25.75
CA PRO A 820 15.93 33.92 -24.82
C PRO A 820 16.25 35.39 -25.08
N ASP A 821 15.34 36.31 -24.72
CA ASP A 821 15.54 37.75 -24.95
C ASP A 821 16.45 38.39 -23.91
N GLU A 822 16.52 37.81 -22.71
CA GLU A 822 17.46 38.17 -21.63
C GLU A 822 17.73 36.97 -20.73
N ILE A 823 18.97 36.87 -20.22
CA ILE A 823 19.33 35.90 -19.18
C ILE A 823 19.61 36.69 -17.89
N VAL A 824 18.91 36.37 -16.82
CA VAL A 824 19.14 36.94 -15.48
C VAL A 824 19.72 35.86 -14.58
N VAL A 825 20.99 36.03 -14.20
CA VAL A 825 21.70 35.11 -13.31
C VAL A 825 21.79 35.74 -11.93
N CYS A 826 21.21 35.11 -10.92
CA CYS A 826 21.30 35.55 -9.53
C CYS A 826 22.26 34.66 -8.73
N LEU A 827 23.34 35.25 -8.24
CA LEU A 827 24.44 34.59 -7.53
C LEU A 827 24.43 34.96 -6.04
N SER A 828 25.01 34.11 -5.20
CA SER A 828 25.23 34.41 -3.78
C SER A 828 26.57 35.11 -3.53
N SER A 829 27.57 34.83 -4.35
CA SER A 829 28.86 35.52 -4.37
C SER A 829 29.23 35.92 -5.81
N PRO A 830 29.86 37.09 -6.03
CA PRO A 830 30.35 37.45 -7.36
C PRO A 830 31.45 36.51 -7.91
N GLU A 831 32.08 35.69 -7.06
CA GLU A 831 33.07 34.67 -7.48
C GLU A 831 32.44 33.43 -8.14
N ASP A 832 31.12 33.27 -8.06
CA ASP A 832 30.39 32.09 -8.56
C ASP A 832 30.18 32.10 -10.08
N ILE A 833 30.71 33.08 -10.82
CA ILE A 833 30.64 33.13 -12.28
C ILE A 833 32.00 33.47 -12.88
N ASP A 834 32.33 32.85 -14.02
CA ASP A 834 33.53 33.21 -14.74
C ASP A 834 33.27 34.38 -15.72
N PRO A 835 33.90 35.56 -15.55
CA PRO A 835 33.66 36.73 -16.40
C PRO A 835 34.05 36.51 -17.87
N SER A 836 34.87 35.50 -18.18
CA SER A 836 35.25 35.17 -19.55
C SER A 836 34.07 34.60 -20.35
N CYS A 837 33.23 33.78 -19.71
CA CYS A 837 32.06 33.15 -20.33
C CYS A 837 31.01 34.17 -20.77
N LEU A 838 30.88 35.28 -20.02
CA LEU A 838 29.91 36.33 -20.31
C LEU A 838 30.24 37.14 -21.58
N ARG A 839 31.53 37.26 -21.93
CA ARG A 839 31.97 38.05 -23.09
C ARG A 839 31.65 37.40 -24.44
N ASN A 840 31.46 36.09 -24.46
CA ASN A 840 31.28 35.31 -25.69
C ASN A 840 29.80 34.96 -26.00
N LEU A 841 28.84 35.54 -25.27
CA LEU A 841 27.42 35.25 -25.42
C LEU A 841 26.73 36.34 -26.25
N ASP A 842 26.10 35.95 -27.37
CA ASP A 842 25.27 36.82 -28.22
C ASP A 842 23.89 37.18 -27.60
N ILE A 843 23.73 37.03 -26.28
CA ILE A 843 22.46 37.23 -25.55
C ILE A 843 22.76 38.16 -24.37
N PRO A 844 21.93 39.18 -24.09
CA PRO A 844 22.14 40.06 -22.94
C PRO A 844 22.01 39.28 -21.63
N VAL A 845 23.06 39.30 -20.82
CA VAL A 845 23.12 38.65 -19.51
C VAL A 845 23.20 39.70 -18.40
N ARG A 846 22.26 39.64 -17.45
CA ARG A 846 22.23 40.48 -16.25
C ARG A 846 22.60 39.64 -15.03
N VAL A 847 23.67 40.01 -14.34
CA VAL A 847 24.11 39.36 -13.10
C VAL A 847 23.59 40.13 -11.89
N LEU A 848 22.91 39.43 -10.98
CA LEU A 848 22.38 39.96 -9.73
C LEU A 848 23.04 39.26 -8.55
N ILE A 849 23.30 40.02 -7.48
CA ILE A 849 23.79 39.46 -6.21
C ILE A 849 22.65 39.49 -5.20
N SER A 850 22.45 38.39 -4.49
CA SER A 850 21.46 38.25 -3.41
C SER A 850 22.02 37.40 -2.27
N GLU A 851 21.43 37.50 -1.08
CA GLU A 851 21.77 36.60 0.01
C GLU A 851 21.50 35.14 -0.36
N ARG A 852 22.26 34.22 0.22
CA ARG A 852 22.16 32.79 -0.07
C ARG A 852 20.78 32.25 0.29
N GLY A 853 20.02 31.82 -0.72
CA GLY A 853 18.73 31.16 -0.56
C GLY A 853 17.93 31.16 -1.85
N LEU A 854 17.46 29.99 -2.29
CA LEU A 854 16.80 29.81 -3.59
C LEU A 854 15.56 30.70 -3.73
N CYS A 855 14.71 30.77 -2.71
CA CYS A 855 13.52 31.62 -2.71
C CYS A 855 13.87 33.11 -2.83
N ARG A 856 14.90 33.58 -2.10
CA ARG A 856 15.38 34.98 -2.15
C ARG A 856 15.96 35.30 -3.53
N GLN A 857 16.77 34.41 -4.09
CA GLN A 857 17.37 34.57 -5.42
C GLN A 857 16.28 34.60 -6.51
N ARG A 858 15.31 33.68 -6.47
CA ARG A 858 14.18 33.67 -7.42
C ARG A 858 13.30 34.90 -7.30
N ASN A 859 13.01 35.38 -6.08
CA ASN A 859 12.29 36.64 -5.88
C ASN A 859 13.05 37.84 -6.43
N ARG A 860 14.38 37.89 -6.23
CA ARG A 860 15.24 38.94 -6.79
C ARG A 860 15.23 38.96 -8.31
N ILE A 861 15.20 37.79 -8.94
CA ILE A 861 15.01 37.66 -10.40
C ILE A 861 13.64 38.23 -10.79
N LEU A 862 12.54 37.82 -10.12
CA LEU A 862 11.20 38.34 -10.41
C LEU A 862 11.11 39.87 -10.26
N ASP A 863 11.80 40.47 -9.29
CA ASP A 863 11.82 41.93 -9.09
C ASP A 863 12.52 42.67 -10.23
N SER A 864 13.55 42.05 -10.82
CA SER A 864 14.34 42.66 -11.89
C SER A 864 13.70 42.57 -13.27
N VAL A 865 12.72 41.67 -13.45
CA VAL A 865 12.11 41.34 -14.75
C VAL A 865 10.66 41.84 -14.78
N GLN A 866 10.49 43.15 -15.01
CA GLN A 866 9.18 43.81 -15.02
C GLN A 866 8.50 43.83 -16.39
N ASP A 867 9.22 43.51 -17.46
CA ASP A 867 8.81 43.68 -18.85
C ASP A 867 8.68 42.35 -19.63
N ALA A 868 9.07 41.21 -19.04
CA ALA A 868 8.86 39.90 -19.66
C ALA A 868 7.40 39.44 -19.62
N ASP A 869 7.01 38.68 -20.66
CA ASP A 869 5.74 37.96 -20.74
C ASP A 869 5.84 36.60 -20.00
N ILE A 870 7.00 35.93 -20.14
CA ILE A 870 7.31 34.64 -19.54
C ILE A 870 8.66 34.72 -18.84
N VAL A 871 8.73 34.18 -17.62
CA VAL A 871 10.00 33.88 -16.95
C VAL A 871 10.17 32.36 -16.90
N LEU A 872 11.25 31.89 -17.51
CA LEU A 872 11.68 30.48 -17.43
C LEU A 872 12.74 30.38 -16.33
N PHE A 873 12.44 29.69 -15.24
CA PHE A 873 13.44 29.32 -14.23
C PHE A 873 14.08 28.00 -14.58
N LEU A 874 15.40 28.00 -14.68
CA LEU A 874 16.21 26.79 -14.81
C LEU A 874 17.17 26.71 -13.62
N ASP A 875 17.40 25.48 -13.15
CA ASP A 875 18.53 25.22 -12.26
C ASP A 875 19.85 25.34 -13.04
N ASP A 876 20.91 25.70 -12.33
CA ASP A 876 22.26 25.86 -12.88
C ASP A 876 22.94 24.54 -13.25
N ASP A 877 22.26 23.41 -13.12
CA ASP A 877 22.68 22.08 -13.55
C ASP A 877 21.64 21.37 -14.44
N PHE A 878 20.79 22.15 -15.14
CA PHE A 878 19.80 21.66 -16.10
C PHE A 878 20.22 21.90 -17.56
N LEU A 879 20.24 20.83 -18.36
CA LEU A 879 20.52 20.88 -19.80
C LEU A 879 19.24 20.69 -20.63
N MET A 880 18.96 21.63 -21.52
CA MET A 880 17.75 21.67 -22.34
C MET A 880 17.98 21.10 -23.74
N THR A 881 16.97 20.46 -24.33
CA THR A 881 16.97 20.16 -25.78
C THR A 881 17.00 21.43 -26.62
N PRO A 882 17.55 21.43 -27.85
CA PRO A 882 17.72 22.65 -28.65
C PRO A 882 16.45 23.45 -28.94
N ALA A 883 15.27 22.80 -28.96
CA ALA A 883 13.98 23.44 -29.25
C ALA A 883 13.16 23.80 -27.99
N TYR A 884 13.75 23.72 -26.79
CA TYR A 884 13.00 23.84 -25.54
C TYR A 884 12.32 25.21 -25.39
N ILE A 885 13.04 26.30 -25.69
CA ILE A 885 12.51 27.67 -25.57
C ILE A 885 11.45 27.93 -26.64
N GLU A 886 11.66 27.45 -27.87
CA GLU A 886 10.71 27.56 -28.98
C GLU A 886 9.36 26.87 -28.65
N GLU A 887 9.40 25.65 -28.12
CA GLU A 887 8.19 24.93 -27.71
C GLU A 887 7.54 25.55 -26.46
N THR A 888 8.31 26.19 -25.59
CA THR A 888 7.79 26.94 -24.45
C THR A 888 6.98 28.15 -24.95
N GLU A 889 7.53 28.92 -25.89
CA GLU A 889 6.83 30.03 -26.54
C GLU A 889 5.52 29.54 -27.20
N ARG A 890 5.61 28.47 -27.99
CA ARG A 890 4.47 27.85 -28.67
C ARG A 890 3.36 27.43 -27.69
N LEU A 891 3.70 26.83 -26.55
CA LEU A 891 2.72 26.44 -25.52
C LEU A 891 1.94 27.65 -25.00
N PHE A 892 2.64 28.70 -24.57
CA PHE A 892 2.00 29.87 -23.95
C PHE A 892 1.21 30.72 -24.94
N GLN A 893 1.53 30.63 -26.25
CA GLN A 893 0.72 31.19 -27.33
C GLN A 893 -0.54 30.36 -27.61
N LEU A 894 -0.42 29.02 -27.68
CA LEU A 894 -1.54 28.11 -27.96
C LEU A 894 -2.53 27.99 -26.79
N GLN A 895 -2.07 28.12 -25.55
CA GLN A 895 -2.87 27.89 -24.35
C GLN A 895 -2.85 29.09 -23.40
N PRO A 896 -3.76 30.07 -23.59
CA PRO A 896 -3.83 31.27 -22.75
C PRO A 896 -4.12 30.97 -21.26
N ASP A 897 -4.86 29.89 -20.96
CA ASP A 897 -5.23 29.50 -19.60
C ASP A 897 -4.09 28.79 -18.82
N VAL A 898 -2.98 28.45 -19.48
CA VAL A 898 -1.78 27.91 -18.82
C VAL A 898 -1.04 29.03 -18.10
N ALA A 899 -0.92 28.88 -16.78
CA ALA A 899 -0.24 29.83 -15.91
C ALA A 899 1.23 29.46 -15.66
N MET A 900 1.51 28.16 -15.61
CA MET A 900 2.83 27.61 -15.33
C MET A 900 2.99 26.28 -16.04
N CYS A 901 4.18 26.00 -16.56
CA CYS A 901 4.50 24.71 -17.13
C CYS A 901 5.85 24.17 -16.66
N THR A 902 6.03 22.85 -16.81
CA THR A 902 7.28 22.14 -16.56
C THR A 902 7.54 21.14 -17.68
N GLY A 903 8.80 20.89 -17.98
CA GLY A 903 9.21 19.91 -18.98
C GLY A 903 9.39 18.50 -18.42
N THR A 904 9.53 17.53 -19.33
CA THR A 904 9.88 16.14 -19.02
C THR A 904 11.38 16.01 -18.82
N ILE A 905 11.78 15.37 -17.71
CA ILE A 905 13.18 15.11 -17.40
C ILE A 905 13.58 13.76 -18.01
N LEU A 906 14.49 13.76 -18.97
CA LEU A 906 14.99 12.56 -19.64
C LEU A 906 15.84 11.68 -18.70
N ALA A 907 16.64 12.32 -17.87
CA ALA A 907 17.43 11.67 -16.82
C ALA A 907 17.62 12.64 -15.65
N ASP A 908 17.49 12.12 -14.42
CA ASP A 908 17.59 12.89 -13.19
C ASP A 908 18.72 12.34 -12.29
N GLY A 909 19.80 13.09 -12.20
CA GLY A 909 20.98 12.76 -11.39
C GLY A 909 20.78 12.91 -9.87
N ILE A 910 19.62 13.38 -9.39
CA ILE A 910 19.38 13.59 -7.95
C ILE A 910 19.60 12.33 -7.12
N THR A 911 19.11 11.19 -7.61
CA THR A 911 19.08 9.92 -6.87
C THR A 911 20.40 9.14 -6.97
N GLY A 912 21.16 9.34 -8.05
CA GLY A 912 22.45 8.69 -8.31
C GLY A 912 23.66 9.55 -7.89
N PRO A 913 24.86 9.24 -8.41
CA PRO A 913 26.10 10.01 -8.16
C PRO A 913 26.09 11.42 -8.79
N GLY A 914 25.12 11.71 -9.65
CA GLY A 914 25.11 12.87 -10.54
C GLY A 914 25.49 12.45 -11.96
N ILE A 915 25.03 13.21 -12.95
CA ILE A 915 25.32 12.99 -14.37
C ILE A 915 26.40 14.00 -14.76
N SER A 916 27.43 13.57 -15.50
CA SER A 916 28.45 14.49 -16.00
C SER A 916 27.86 15.40 -17.10
N VAL A 917 28.39 16.63 -17.25
CA VAL A 917 27.93 17.55 -18.31
C VAL A 917 28.04 16.87 -19.69
N ARG A 918 29.13 16.15 -19.95
CA ARG A 918 29.36 15.42 -21.21
C ARG A 918 28.31 14.35 -21.48
N ASP A 919 27.95 13.55 -20.48
CA ASP A 919 26.94 12.50 -20.64
C ASP A 919 25.53 13.09 -20.72
N GLY A 920 25.27 14.18 -20.00
CA GLY A 920 24.02 14.94 -20.13
C GLY A 920 23.82 15.50 -21.53
N LEU A 921 24.86 16.09 -22.13
CA LEU A 921 24.82 16.57 -23.52
C LEU A 921 24.54 15.43 -24.51
N ARG A 922 25.17 14.26 -24.36
CA ARG A 922 24.88 13.07 -25.18
C ARG A 922 23.43 12.63 -25.10
N LEU A 923 22.82 12.66 -23.91
CA LEU A 923 21.41 12.29 -23.71
C LEU A 923 20.47 13.30 -24.37
N VAL A 924 20.79 14.59 -24.27
CA VAL A 924 20.05 15.67 -24.95
C VAL A 924 20.14 15.51 -26.49
N ASP A 925 21.32 15.20 -27.01
CA ASP A 925 21.54 14.96 -28.45
C ASP A 925 20.83 13.69 -28.95
N ALA A 926 20.74 12.65 -28.13
CA ALA A 926 19.97 11.45 -28.47
C ALA A 926 18.46 11.74 -28.58
N GLY A 927 17.94 12.62 -27.71
CA GLY A 927 16.55 13.09 -27.74
C GLY A 927 16.19 13.80 -29.05
N ARG A 928 17.15 14.53 -29.66
CA ARG A 928 16.99 15.22 -30.94
C ARG A 928 16.50 14.30 -32.08
N ARG A 929 16.80 13.00 -32.04
CA ARG A 929 16.50 12.03 -33.13
C ARG A 929 15.08 11.43 -33.06
N ARG A 930 14.31 11.63 -31.99
CA ARG A 930 12.99 10.99 -31.77
C ARG A 930 11.78 11.78 -32.31
N ARG A 931 11.99 12.82 -33.12
CA ARG A 931 10.93 13.79 -33.48
C ARG A 931 10.06 13.32 -34.66
N SER A 932 8.85 12.87 -34.37
CA SER A 932 7.82 12.58 -35.40
C SER A 932 6.36 12.76 -34.93
N GLU A 933 6.09 13.43 -33.80
CA GLU A 933 4.71 13.71 -33.36
C GLU A 933 4.25 15.15 -33.66
N PRO A 934 3.15 15.38 -34.41
CA PRO A 934 2.67 16.71 -34.81
C PRO A 934 2.00 17.52 -33.70
N SER A 935 1.47 16.88 -32.65
CA SER A 935 0.64 17.52 -31.62
C SER A 935 1.36 17.62 -30.26
N MET A 936 1.25 18.80 -29.62
CA MET A 936 1.84 19.05 -28.30
C MET A 936 1.05 18.28 -27.22
N GLN A 937 1.73 17.44 -26.44
CA GLN A 937 1.09 16.63 -25.40
C GLN A 937 1.17 17.35 -24.05
N ILE A 938 0.03 17.86 -23.59
CA ILE A 938 -0.09 18.67 -22.37
C ILE A 938 -0.85 17.86 -21.31
N ARG A 939 -0.29 17.76 -20.09
CA ARG A 939 -0.93 17.05 -18.97
C ARG A 939 -1.01 17.95 -17.72
N PRO A 940 -2.15 18.03 -17.03
CA PRO A 940 -2.21 18.79 -15.77
C PRO A 940 -1.36 18.11 -14.69
N VAL A 941 -0.63 18.91 -13.90
CA VAL A 941 0.24 18.42 -12.82
C VAL A 941 0.04 19.14 -11.50
N TYR A 942 0.39 18.44 -10.41
CA TYR A 942 0.27 18.99 -9.06
C TYR A 942 1.30 20.08 -8.75
N ASN A 943 2.46 20.08 -9.37
CA ASN A 943 3.40 21.20 -9.30
C ASN A 943 4.29 21.15 -10.54
N ALA A 944 4.75 22.32 -10.96
CA ALA A 944 5.86 22.39 -11.90
C ALA A 944 7.15 22.09 -11.12
N TYR A 945 8.07 21.42 -11.78
CA TYR A 945 9.31 21.02 -11.15
C TYR A 945 10.29 22.20 -11.11
N GLY A 946 10.90 22.44 -9.95
CA GLY A 946 11.73 23.63 -9.72
C GLY A 946 12.88 23.82 -10.72
N CYS A 947 13.43 22.72 -11.28
CA CYS A 947 14.59 22.80 -12.16
C CYS A 947 14.28 23.29 -13.57
N ASN A 948 13.00 23.31 -13.99
CA ASN A 948 12.62 23.63 -15.36
C ASN A 948 11.19 24.20 -15.48
N MET A 949 10.86 25.18 -14.63
CA MET A 949 9.53 25.79 -14.59
C MET A 949 9.45 27.08 -15.39
N ALA A 950 8.44 27.22 -16.24
CA ALA A 950 8.12 28.49 -16.91
C ALA A 950 6.82 29.06 -16.38
N ILE A 951 6.79 30.38 -16.17
CA ILE A 951 5.68 31.08 -15.51
C ILE A 951 5.23 32.26 -16.35
N ARG A 952 3.91 32.42 -16.47
CA ARG A 952 3.29 33.59 -17.11
C ARG A 952 3.31 34.80 -16.17
N MET A 953 4.05 35.84 -16.54
CA MET A 953 4.29 37.00 -15.67
C MET A 953 3.04 37.85 -15.43
N ALA A 954 2.07 37.85 -16.34
CA ALA A 954 0.80 38.55 -16.15
C ALA A 954 0.07 38.12 -14.84
N ILE A 955 0.15 36.83 -14.49
CA ILE A 955 -0.46 36.29 -13.27
C ILE A 955 0.36 36.66 -12.04
N VAL A 956 1.68 36.55 -12.13
CA VAL A 956 2.60 36.91 -11.03
C VAL A 956 2.41 38.38 -10.65
N LYS A 957 2.32 39.27 -11.65
CA LYS A 957 2.07 40.71 -11.45
C LYS A 957 0.68 40.99 -10.90
N ALA A 958 -0.36 40.40 -11.49
CA ALA A 958 -1.75 40.67 -11.08
C ALA A 958 -2.08 40.17 -9.66
N ALA A 959 -1.42 39.10 -9.20
CA ALA A 959 -1.62 38.53 -7.87
C ALA A 959 -0.48 38.80 -6.88
N ALA A 960 0.54 39.58 -7.28
CA ALA A 960 1.75 39.87 -6.50
C ALA A 960 2.38 38.60 -5.87
N LEU A 961 2.52 37.54 -6.67
CA LEU A 961 3.00 36.25 -6.19
C LEU A 961 4.51 36.26 -5.95
N ARG A 962 4.95 35.66 -4.84
CA ARG A 962 6.34 35.53 -4.42
C ARG A 962 6.64 34.11 -3.97
N PHE A 963 7.90 33.68 -4.12
CA PHE A 963 8.41 32.49 -3.45
C PHE A 963 8.51 32.74 -1.95
N ASP A 964 8.23 31.71 -1.14
CA ASP A 964 8.22 31.84 0.31
C ASP A 964 9.64 31.82 0.89
N GLU A 965 10.12 32.98 1.30
CA GLU A 965 11.45 33.14 1.90
C GLU A 965 11.58 32.52 3.29
N ASN A 966 10.45 32.09 3.88
CA ASN A 966 10.49 31.27 5.10
C ASN A 966 11.08 29.88 4.87
N LEU A 967 11.30 29.46 3.62
CA LEU A 967 11.99 28.23 3.24
C LEU A 967 13.47 28.54 2.94
N PRO A 968 14.40 28.35 3.89
CA PRO A 968 15.79 28.81 3.75
C PRO A 968 16.63 27.90 2.84
N PHE A 969 17.81 28.39 2.46
CA PHE A 969 18.82 27.65 1.68
C PHE A 969 18.27 27.06 0.37
N TYR A 970 18.23 25.73 0.23
CA TYR A 970 17.75 25.04 -0.97
C TYR A 970 16.24 25.22 -1.18
N GLY A 971 15.51 25.74 -0.18
CA GLY A 971 14.10 26.05 -0.34
C GLY A 971 13.18 24.82 -0.45
N TRP A 972 13.63 23.61 -0.14
CA TRP A 972 12.91 22.34 -0.41
C TRP A 972 11.38 22.43 -0.30
N LEU A 973 10.67 22.18 -1.42
CA LEU A 973 9.22 22.32 -1.65
C LEU A 973 8.71 23.74 -1.94
N GLU A 974 9.62 24.66 -2.25
CA GLU A 974 9.28 25.98 -2.77
C GLU A 974 8.55 25.91 -4.11
N ASP A 975 8.92 24.94 -4.94
CA ASP A 975 8.30 24.67 -6.24
C ASP A 975 6.84 24.23 -6.08
N VAL A 976 6.56 23.37 -5.08
CA VAL A 976 5.21 22.97 -4.70
C VAL A 976 4.42 24.16 -4.17
N ASP A 977 4.96 24.92 -3.21
CA ASP A 977 4.28 26.07 -2.63
C ASP A 977 3.89 27.10 -3.69
N PHE A 978 4.86 27.51 -4.51
CA PHE A 978 4.65 28.50 -5.56
C PHE A 978 3.70 27.99 -6.65
N SER A 979 3.86 26.75 -7.11
CA SER A 979 2.94 26.13 -8.08
C SER A 979 1.50 26.09 -7.57
N ARG A 980 1.30 25.90 -6.27
CA ARG A 980 -0.03 25.88 -5.66
C ARG A 980 -0.60 27.26 -5.46
N LEU A 981 0.22 28.28 -5.21
CA LEU A 981 -0.21 29.68 -5.29
C LEU A 981 -0.67 30.03 -6.71
N VAL A 982 0.12 29.70 -7.73
CA VAL A 982 -0.18 29.98 -9.15
C VAL A 982 -1.42 29.21 -9.64
N ALA A 983 -1.60 27.95 -9.22
CA ALA A 983 -2.75 27.11 -9.61
C ALA A 983 -4.12 27.71 -9.24
N HIS A 984 -4.17 28.68 -8.33
CA HIS A 984 -5.39 29.42 -8.04
C HIS A 984 -5.85 30.28 -9.22
N TYR A 985 -4.94 30.71 -10.08
CA TYR A 985 -5.18 31.70 -11.12
C TYR A 985 -5.17 31.10 -12.54
N GLY A 986 -4.49 29.99 -12.78
CA GLY A 986 -4.59 29.23 -14.05
C GLY A 986 -4.04 27.80 -13.94
N GLN A 987 -3.91 27.11 -15.07
CA GLN A 987 -3.49 25.71 -15.07
C GLN A 987 -1.97 25.56 -14.88
N VAL A 988 -1.58 24.52 -14.15
CA VAL A 988 -0.18 24.07 -14.04
C VAL A 988 -0.06 22.75 -14.81
N VAL A 989 0.78 22.73 -15.83
CA VAL A 989 0.86 21.61 -16.79
C VAL A 989 2.28 21.11 -16.98
N SER A 990 2.43 19.83 -17.33
CA SER A 990 3.68 19.25 -17.83
C SER A 990 3.53 19.00 -19.33
N VAL A 991 4.60 19.28 -20.09
CA VAL A 991 4.64 19.14 -21.54
C VAL A 991 5.70 18.13 -21.93
N LYS A 992 5.32 17.15 -22.75
CA LYS A 992 6.23 16.07 -23.15
C LYS A 992 7.38 16.57 -24.03
N GLN A 993 7.10 17.53 -24.91
CA GLN A 993 8.07 18.09 -25.87
C GLN A 993 9.15 18.97 -25.21
N LEU A 994 8.90 19.45 -23.99
CA LEU A 994 9.88 20.22 -23.23
C LEU A 994 10.83 19.25 -22.53
N GLU A 995 11.81 18.71 -23.25
CA GLU A 995 12.71 17.69 -22.71
C GLU A 995 14.05 18.28 -22.26
N GLY A 996 14.57 17.78 -21.14
CA GLY A 996 15.91 18.13 -20.65
C GLY A 996 16.47 17.13 -19.66
N VAL A 997 17.75 17.26 -19.34
CA VAL A 997 18.47 16.42 -18.40
C VAL A 997 18.84 17.24 -17.18
N HIS A 998 18.50 16.74 -16.00
CA HIS A 998 18.92 17.34 -14.74
C HIS A 998 20.16 16.60 -14.23
N LEU A 999 21.31 17.29 -14.22
CA LEU A 999 22.59 16.66 -13.88
C LEU A 999 22.66 16.25 -12.40
N GLY A 1000 21.92 16.93 -11.51
CA GLY A 1000 21.81 16.56 -10.10
C GLY A 1000 23.14 16.61 -9.35
N THR A 1001 23.93 17.63 -9.63
CA THR A 1001 25.29 17.80 -9.10
C THR A 1001 25.28 17.94 -7.57
N LYS A 1002 26.26 17.31 -6.90
CA LYS A 1002 26.30 17.24 -5.43
C LYS A 1002 26.93 18.47 -4.77
N GLY A 1003 27.60 19.33 -5.54
CA GLY A 1003 28.16 20.60 -5.06
C GLY A 1003 27.07 21.56 -4.61
N GLY A 1004 27.28 22.24 -3.47
CA GLY A 1004 26.40 23.29 -2.95
C GLY A 1004 25.16 22.86 -2.16
N ARG A 1005 24.88 21.56 -1.98
CA ARG A 1005 23.71 21.06 -1.23
C ARG A 1005 23.83 21.27 0.29
N SER A 1006 22.68 21.43 0.94
CA SER A 1006 22.59 21.51 2.40
C SER A 1006 23.00 20.18 3.07
N GLY A 1007 23.59 20.27 4.26
CA GLY A 1007 23.99 19.10 5.04
C GLY A 1007 22.84 18.11 5.26
N GLY A 1008 23.16 16.82 5.43
CA GLY A 1008 22.18 15.75 5.59
C GLY A 1008 21.18 16.04 6.72
N VAL A 1009 21.65 16.64 7.82
CA VAL A 1009 20.83 17.06 8.98
C VAL A 1009 19.79 18.12 8.61
N ARG A 1010 20.20 19.19 7.92
CA ARG A 1010 19.30 20.28 7.49
C ARG A 1010 18.23 19.79 6.53
N LEU A 1011 18.61 18.93 5.57
CA LEU A 1011 17.66 18.33 4.64
C LEU A 1011 16.69 17.39 5.36
N GLY A 1012 17.19 16.58 6.30
CA GLY A 1012 16.35 15.73 7.16
C GLY A 1012 15.33 16.53 7.97
N TYR A 1013 15.73 17.66 8.56
CA TYR A 1013 14.79 18.53 9.28
C TYR A 1013 13.69 19.07 8.36
N SER A 1014 14.09 19.54 7.18
CA SER A 1014 13.18 20.09 6.15
C SER A 1014 12.16 19.05 5.66
N GLN A 1015 12.52 17.76 5.64
CA GLN A 1015 11.64 16.66 5.24
C GLN A 1015 10.37 16.53 6.09
N ILE A 1016 10.39 17.07 7.31
CA ILE A 1016 9.25 17.08 8.25
C ILE A 1016 8.72 18.50 8.44
N ALA A 1017 9.61 19.48 8.62
CA ALA A 1017 9.22 20.85 8.92
C ALA A 1017 8.44 21.51 7.77
N ASN A 1018 8.93 21.38 6.53
CA ASN A 1018 8.36 22.08 5.39
C ASN A 1018 6.96 21.55 5.02
N PRO A 1019 6.68 20.23 4.91
CA PRO A 1019 5.35 19.74 4.58
C PRO A 1019 4.32 20.12 5.63
N LEU A 1020 4.68 20.11 6.93
CA LEU A 1020 3.80 20.56 8.01
C LEU A 1020 3.55 22.07 7.97
N TYR A 1021 4.58 22.86 7.66
CA TYR A 1021 4.43 24.30 7.46
C TYR A 1021 3.52 24.62 6.26
N LEU A 1022 3.74 23.98 5.11
CA LEU A 1022 2.90 24.16 3.91
C LEU A 1022 1.47 23.66 4.11
N MET A 1023 1.27 22.62 4.92
CA MET A 1023 -0.05 22.17 5.35
C MET A 1023 -0.77 23.24 6.19
N ARG A 1024 -0.06 23.89 7.12
CA ARG A 1024 -0.61 25.04 7.88
C ARG A 1024 -0.89 26.24 6.98
N LYS A 1025 -0.04 26.50 5.97
CA LYS A 1025 -0.21 27.54 4.94
C LYS A 1025 -1.34 27.23 3.94
N ARG A 1026 -1.82 25.98 3.91
CA ARG A 1026 -2.84 25.44 2.97
C ARG A 1026 -2.39 25.40 1.51
N THR A 1027 -1.09 25.39 1.25
CA THR A 1027 -0.53 25.16 -0.10
C THR A 1027 -0.26 23.68 -0.35
N MET A 1028 -0.21 22.85 0.70
CA MET A 1028 -0.12 21.38 0.60
C MET A 1028 -1.31 20.69 1.29
N SER A 1029 -1.81 19.60 0.71
CA SER A 1029 -2.90 18.82 1.32
C SER A 1029 -2.37 17.86 2.39
N VAL A 1030 -3.22 17.49 3.36
CA VAL A 1030 -2.86 16.55 4.44
C VAL A 1030 -2.38 15.19 3.91
N PRO A 1031 -3.04 14.55 2.92
CA PRO A 1031 -2.57 13.26 2.39
C PRO A 1031 -1.18 13.38 1.74
N GLN A 1032 -0.93 14.46 1.01
CA GLN A 1032 0.36 14.67 0.34
C GLN A 1032 1.48 14.95 1.34
N ALA A 1033 1.24 15.83 2.32
CA ALA A 1033 2.20 16.10 3.38
C ALA A 1033 2.53 14.80 4.15
N THR A 1034 1.51 14.01 4.49
CA THR A 1034 1.68 12.76 5.23
C THR A 1034 2.44 11.72 4.42
N MET A 1035 2.09 11.53 3.14
CA MET A 1035 2.78 10.62 2.23
C MET A 1035 4.24 11.01 2.01
N GLN A 1036 4.51 12.31 1.91
CA GLN A 1036 5.85 12.83 1.71
C GLN A 1036 6.73 12.65 2.94
N ILE A 1037 6.19 12.94 4.13
CA ILE A 1037 6.87 12.69 5.41
C ILE A 1037 7.12 11.20 5.60
N SER A 1038 6.09 10.35 5.43
CA SER A 1038 6.20 8.91 5.68
C SER A 1038 7.18 8.24 4.73
N ARG A 1039 7.13 8.55 3.42
CA ARG A 1039 8.05 8.00 2.42
C ARG A 1039 9.50 8.37 2.71
N ASN A 1040 9.76 9.63 3.05
CA ASN A 1040 11.12 10.09 3.35
C ASN A 1040 11.64 9.50 4.67
N LEU A 1041 10.80 9.47 5.71
CA LEU A 1041 11.16 8.91 7.00
C LEU A 1041 11.45 7.40 6.90
N ALA A 1042 10.58 6.65 6.21
CA ALA A 1042 10.78 5.21 5.97
C ALA A 1042 12.03 4.95 5.13
N ALA A 1043 12.24 5.71 4.05
CA ALA A 1043 13.43 5.57 3.21
C ALA A 1043 14.72 5.84 3.99
N ASN A 1044 14.73 6.86 4.85
CA ASN A 1044 15.89 7.14 5.70
C ASN A 1044 16.08 6.05 6.77
N LEU A 1045 15.00 5.57 7.41
CA LEU A 1045 15.08 4.53 8.45
C LEU A 1045 15.63 3.21 7.89
N VAL A 1046 15.09 2.74 6.77
CA VAL A 1046 15.50 1.47 6.13
C VAL A 1046 16.91 1.59 5.55
N LYS A 1047 17.21 2.69 4.84
CA LYS A 1047 18.51 2.85 4.17
C LYS A 1047 19.64 3.30 5.09
N VAL A 1048 19.38 3.63 6.37
CA VAL A 1048 20.47 3.81 7.35
C VAL A 1048 21.20 2.49 7.63
N LEU A 1049 20.53 1.33 7.50
CA LEU A 1049 21.14 0.01 7.71
C LEU A 1049 22.07 -0.40 6.57
N ARG A 1050 21.85 0.13 5.36
CA ARG A 1050 22.70 -0.05 4.17
C ARG A 1050 22.75 1.27 3.38
N PRO A 1051 23.55 2.25 3.82
CA PRO A 1051 23.58 3.57 3.21
C PRO A 1051 24.24 3.54 1.84
N GLU A 1052 23.70 4.32 0.91
CA GLU A 1052 24.32 4.57 -0.38
C GLU A 1052 25.55 5.48 -0.18
N PRO A 1053 26.70 5.25 -0.85
CA PRO A 1053 27.94 6.01 -0.61
C PRO A 1053 27.81 7.53 -0.78
N TRP A 1054 26.88 7.99 -1.62
CA TRP A 1054 26.67 9.39 -1.97
C TRP A 1054 25.49 10.07 -1.23
N VAL A 1055 24.88 9.41 -0.23
CA VAL A 1055 23.77 9.98 0.55
C VAL A 1055 24.01 9.83 2.05
N ASP A 1056 24.10 10.96 2.77
CA ASP A 1056 24.14 10.98 4.23
C ASP A 1056 22.76 10.63 4.84
N ARG A 1057 22.45 9.33 4.92
CA ARG A 1057 21.21 8.81 5.50
C ARG A 1057 21.17 9.01 7.02
N LYS A 1058 22.32 8.92 7.70
CA LYS A 1058 22.45 9.08 9.16
C LYS A 1058 22.15 10.51 9.58
N GLY A 1059 22.72 11.50 8.91
CA GLY A 1059 22.41 12.92 9.14
C GLY A 1059 20.96 13.24 8.85
N ARG A 1060 20.38 12.72 7.76
CA ARG A 1060 18.94 12.90 7.46
C ARG A 1060 18.04 12.35 8.55
N LEU A 1061 18.34 11.16 9.07
CA LEU A 1061 17.59 10.58 10.18
C LEU A 1061 17.73 11.43 11.45
N LYS A 1062 18.93 11.94 11.76
CA LYS A 1062 19.15 12.88 12.88
C LYS A 1062 18.30 14.15 12.71
N GLY A 1063 18.27 14.74 11.52
CA GLY A 1063 17.42 15.89 11.19
C GLY A 1063 15.93 15.63 11.40
N ASN A 1064 15.44 14.47 10.94
CA ASN A 1064 14.06 14.04 11.16
C ASN A 1064 13.70 13.97 12.65
N VAL A 1065 14.59 13.40 13.48
CA VAL A 1065 14.37 13.30 14.93
C VAL A 1065 14.32 14.68 15.59
N ILE A 1066 15.20 15.61 15.18
CA ILE A 1066 15.19 16.99 15.70
C ILE A 1066 13.87 17.69 15.32
N ALA A 1067 13.40 17.54 14.09
CA ALA A 1067 12.12 18.10 13.65
C ALA A 1067 10.92 17.53 14.42
N LEU A 1068 10.89 16.21 14.65
CA LEU A 1068 9.84 15.58 15.47
C LEU A 1068 9.87 16.07 16.92
N ARG A 1069 11.06 16.28 17.49
CA ARG A 1069 11.21 16.88 18.82
C ARG A 1069 10.67 18.30 18.88
N ASP A 1070 10.96 19.13 17.88
CA ASP A 1070 10.46 20.51 17.81
C ASP A 1070 8.95 20.55 17.55
N LEU A 1071 8.40 19.57 16.83
CA LEU A 1071 6.96 19.39 16.67
C LEU A 1071 6.28 19.10 18.00
N LEU A 1072 6.83 18.17 18.79
CA LEU A 1072 6.30 17.83 20.13
C LEU A 1072 6.38 19.01 21.10
N LYS A 1073 7.39 19.86 20.98
CA LYS A 1073 7.55 21.09 21.77
C LYS A 1073 6.74 22.29 21.25
N GLY A 1074 6.05 22.16 20.12
CA GLY A 1074 5.30 23.24 19.49
C GLY A 1074 6.16 24.36 18.88
N ARG A 1075 7.47 24.12 18.68
CA ARG A 1075 8.45 25.11 18.15
C ARG A 1075 8.87 24.86 16.70
N LEU A 1076 8.25 23.90 16.02
CA LEU A 1076 8.58 23.56 14.64
C LEU A 1076 8.35 24.75 13.69
N ALA A 1077 9.43 25.24 13.10
CA ALA A 1077 9.46 26.26 12.07
C ALA A 1077 10.55 25.92 11.02
N PRO A 1078 10.31 26.13 9.71
CA PRO A 1078 11.31 25.85 8.68
C PRO A 1078 12.64 26.59 8.88
N GLN A 1079 12.61 27.79 9.45
CA GLN A 1079 13.79 28.64 9.70
C GLN A 1079 14.75 28.04 10.73
N ASN A 1080 14.29 27.10 11.56
CA ASN A 1080 15.13 26.45 12.56
C ASN A 1080 16.32 25.71 11.92
N ILE A 1081 16.29 25.42 10.61
CA ILE A 1081 17.42 24.81 9.90
C ILE A 1081 18.65 25.71 9.81
N GLU A 1082 18.50 27.04 9.96
CA GLU A 1082 19.62 27.99 9.97
C GLU A 1082 20.49 27.80 11.22
N ALA A 1083 19.89 27.35 12.33
CA ALA A 1083 20.58 27.05 13.58
C ALA A 1083 21.14 25.62 13.67
N LEU A 1084 20.95 24.79 12.64
CA LEU A 1084 21.44 23.40 12.61
C LEU A 1084 22.78 23.32 11.89
N GLU A 1085 23.76 22.63 12.49
CA GLU A 1085 25.03 22.27 11.86
C GLU A 1085 24.98 20.89 11.20
#